data_AF-A0AAD5H3W6-F1
#
_entry.id   AF-A0AAD5H3W6-F1
#
_cell.length_a   1.000
_cell.length_b   1.000
_cell.length_c   1.000
_cell.angle_alpha   90.00
_cell.angle_beta   90.00
_cell.angle_gamma   90.00
#
_symmetry.space_group_name_H-M   'P 1'
#
loop_
_entity.id
_entity.type
_entity.pdbx_description
1 polymer ?
#
loop_
_entity_poly.entity_id
_entity_poly.type
_entity_poly.pdbx_seq_one_letter_code
_entity_poly.pdbx_strand_id
1 'polypeptide(L)'
;MPAEPPDGQPDAPNGAATAQPAAAAAAAAAPPPPPLKVDGDVKPLGSAELEKKNSMYTKAEEAARRRVTLRVDVATKRQARLLTWSVILLNLMFCLAAVALLSVQGSVKTLQDLQRQYTAELVLCCICLAILLGCLLMVLSGMARVKRSGQAFTRRQRYFFNTSTLLLGIVITYTTFYTAAVADVLSEPDCGYPWVPLAVLDFLRRIAFPFAMLYMLARLHNMQLWRGKGALDADPDRMLMADQPWQARARAHVVVLCLWALLVAAAAMAMVGRLRLNNAGAFRAFEGGCSTQISTIQCGKPPLAEAGAIVSLVVVVLFLFIWWWYARKALIDHRSLPYSRYKDTQIFVRVQLRTIGPVQFALFLSTVLLEVVPTLQSDCVAAVNSQMGNLPLELSLTLAATVLTILYSPTSSAWDSPLVQAFLQEFSWTQAAVPADLARRNALLAASEAATAAGEQGMLNEVTGFMRKGFGALAQVQDRDAAAAQLAKEPIFVMETALRMFYWCRLAYRDDEQLDYKHVNIQHAMELFGLDQWEKILDPDTDTHAVLAWSVAKQQAVIAFRGTSSMENVMTDIKAWPVLHQPERKYKGRTVRCHAGFYKAWLSGGFSEKVLKRLRELDDQVEGHMRFWVTGHSLGGALAVLATSAIRRQHPDSEITTYTLGCPRVFNSAGAKEFNAGVPDCWSIINGTDPVAWIPKWGFKRVGQRVNLDAAGNLVLRPTYFELSVVQRGANPKHHMTGAYALSLATFMKNQFSASRWLPGGAQGVTALTSAMDVGTNLVLTNMSLDALKDPALLPESIEALEAKQAKEASKKAAAAAPARSKSIGCCGA
;
A
#
# COMPACT_ATOMS: atom_id res chain seq x y z
N MET A 1 -10.18 26.97 60.40
CA MET A 1 -11.26 26.39 61.24
C MET A 1 -12.58 27.08 60.89
N PRO A 2 -13.73 26.43 61.09
CA PRO A 2 -14.79 26.35 60.08
C PRO A 2 -16.01 27.26 60.43
N ALA A 3 -17.23 27.19 59.84
CA ALA A 3 -17.87 26.18 58.99
C ALA A 3 -19.09 26.72 58.21
N GLU A 4 -19.50 26.00 57.16
CA GLU A 4 -20.90 25.77 56.72
C GLU A 4 -21.64 24.84 57.74
N PRO A 5 -22.94 24.46 57.59
CA PRO A 5 -24.13 25.05 56.95
C PRO A 5 -25.29 25.06 58.02
N PRO A 6 -26.58 24.64 57.85
CA PRO A 6 -27.45 24.40 56.67
C PRO A 6 -28.93 24.90 56.74
N ASP A 7 -29.58 24.77 55.57
CA ASP A 7 -30.99 24.38 55.28
C ASP A 7 -32.22 24.85 56.08
N GLY A 8 -33.30 25.13 55.33
CA GLY A 8 -34.65 25.33 55.86
C GLY A 8 -35.73 25.65 54.81
N GLN A 9 -36.10 24.68 53.97
CA GLN A 9 -37.45 24.61 53.37
C GLN A 9 -38.43 23.98 54.40
N PRO A 10 -39.76 24.21 54.35
CA PRO A 10 -40.64 24.09 53.17
C PRO A 10 -41.47 25.39 52.92
N ASP A 11 -42.66 25.47 52.31
CA ASP A 11 -43.64 24.49 51.81
C ASP A 11 -44.57 25.07 50.70
N ALA A 12 -45.53 24.27 50.21
CA ALA A 12 -46.68 24.67 49.40
C ALA A 12 -48.00 24.34 50.14
N PRO A 13 -49.17 24.94 49.82
CA PRO A 13 -50.07 24.27 48.85
C PRO A 13 -51.11 25.15 48.08
N ASN A 14 -51.70 24.58 47.01
CA ASN A 14 -53.02 24.88 46.38
C ASN A 14 -53.30 26.31 45.82
N GLY A 15 -54.09 26.55 44.76
CA GLY A 15 -54.78 25.66 43.79
C GLY A 15 -55.79 26.45 42.91
N ALA A 16 -56.09 25.93 41.72
CA ALA A 16 -57.25 26.25 40.83
C ALA A 16 -57.42 27.63 40.11
N ALA A 17 -57.19 27.58 38.78
CA ALA A 17 -58.12 27.95 37.68
C ALA A 17 -58.33 29.39 37.15
N THR A 18 -58.51 29.43 35.81
CA THR A 18 -59.10 30.47 34.91
C THR A 18 -58.43 31.84 34.73
N ALA A 19 -57.81 32.08 33.56
CA ALA A 19 -58.23 33.09 32.55
C ALA A 19 -57.24 33.25 31.38
N GLN A 20 -57.78 33.42 30.17
CA GLN A 20 -57.17 34.00 28.94
C GLN A 20 -58.16 35.10 28.46
N PRO A 21 -57.85 35.98 27.48
CA PRO A 21 -56.57 36.32 26.83
C PRO A 21 -56.32 37.85 26.64
N ALA A 22 -55.09 38.24 26.22
CA ALA A 22 -54.75 39.38 25.32
C ALA A 22 -53.21 39.52 25.28
N ALA A 23 -52.42 39.56 24.20
CA ALA A 23 -52.53 40.07 22.82
C ALA A 23 -51.56 41.25 22.57
N ALA A 24 -50.36 40.95 22.07
CA ALA A 24 -49.45 41.86 21.35
C ALA A 24 -48.51 40.98 20.49
N ALA A 25 -48.81 40.80 19.21
CA ALA A 25 -48.40 41.66 18.08
C ALA A 25 -47.09 41.15 17.44
N ALA A 26 -47.21 40.54 16.26
CA ALA A 26 -46.10 39.97 15.49
C ALA A 26 -45.72 40.87 14.30
N ALA A 27 -44.45 40.82 13.90
CA ALA A 27 -43.99 41.23 12.58
C ALA A 27 -43.42 40.00 11.87
N ALA A 28 -43.86 39.74 10.64
CA ALA A 28 -43.75 38.43 10.01
C ALA A 28 -42.47 38.23 9.19
N ALA A 29 -41.88 37.04 9.29
CA ALA A 29 -40.96 36.52 8.28
C ALA A 29 -41.75 35.90 7.11
N ALA A 30 -41.25 36.03 5.89
CA ALA A 30 -41.91 35.53 4.68
C ALA A 30 -41.98 33.99 4.66
N PRO A 31 -43.06 33.39 4.09
CA PRO A 31 -43.17 31.94 3.97
C PRO A 31 -42.20 31.39 2.90
N PRO A 32 -41.75 30.13 3.04
CA PRO A 32 -40.91 29.48 2.04
C PRO A 32 -41.67 29.26 0.72
N PRO A 33 -40.98 29.24 -0.44
CA PRO A 33 -41.61 28.98 -1.72
C PRO A 33 -42.20 27.55 -1.78
N PRO A 34 -43.29 27.34 -2.52
CA PRO A 34 -43.90 26.01 -2.65
C PRO A 34 -42.95 25.03 -3.37
N PRO A 35 -43.00 23.73 -3.04
CA PRO A 35 -42.14 22.74 -3.66
C PRO A 35 -42.41 22.62 -5.16
N LEU A 36 -41.32 22.56 -5.94
CA LEU A 36 -41.35 22.25 -7.37
C LEU A 36 -42.08 20.93 -7.61
N LYS A 37 -43.12 20.96 -8.46
CA LYS A 37 -43.72 19.74 -9.02
C LYS A 37 -42.69 19.09 -9.95
N VAL A 38 -42.16 17.96 -9.52
CA VAL A 38 -41.38 17.06 -10.37
C VAL A 38 -42.35 16.05 -10.97
N ASP A 39 -42.74 16.27 -12.22
CA ASP A 39 -43.48 15.27 -13.00
C ASP A 39 -42.49 14.16 -13.42
N GLY A 40 -42.61 12.99 -12.80
CA GLY A 40 -41.79 11.82 -13.10
C GLY A 40 -41.68 10.85 -11.91
N ASP A 41 -42.19 9.63 -12.06
CA ASP A 41 -42.25 8.60 -11.02
C ASP A 41 -40.85 8.15 -10.52
N VAL A 42 -40.34 8.84 -9.50
CA VAL A 42 -39.31 8.33 -8.60
C VAL A 42 -39.90 8.30 -7.20
N LYS A 43 -40.43 7.14 -6.78
CA LYS A 43 -40.89 6.95 -5.41
C LYS A 43 -39.75 7.25 -4.43
N PRO A 44 -39.91 8.18 -3.47
CA PRO A 44 -38.93 8.35 -2.41
C PRO A 44 -38.82 7.05 -1.60
N LEU A 45 -37.59 6.69 -1.24
CA LEU A 45 -37.32 5.54 -0.36
C LEU A 45 -38.11 5.71 0.93
N GLY A 46 -38.91 4.70 1.30
CA GLY A 46 -39.76 4.77 2.49
C GLY A 46 -38.93 4.96 3.77
N SER A 47 -39.53 5.58 4.79
CA SER A 47 -38.88 5.80 6.10
C SER A 47 -38.22 4.54 6.66
N ALA A 48 -38.88 3.38 6.54
CA ALA A 48 -38.34 2.08 6.93
C ALA A 48 -37.12 1.62 6.13
N GLU A 49 -36.99 1.99 4.84
CA GLU A 49 -35.76 1.73 4.07
C GLU A 49 -34.63 2.71 4.43
N LEU A 50 -34.99 3.95 4.78
CA LEU A 50 -34.04 4.94 5.28
C LEU A 50 -33.46 4.52 6.64
N GLU A 51 -34.31 4.10 7.58
CA GLU A 51 -33.90 3.53 8.87
C GLU A 51 -33.11 2.23 8.69
N LYS A 52 -33.52 1.34 7.78
CA LYS A 52 -32.78 0.10 7.49
C LYS A 52 -31.40 0.39 6.91
N LYS A 53 -31.25 1.41 6.03
CA LYS A 53 -29.95 1.89 5.56
C LYS A 53 -29.14 2.52 6.70
N ASN A 54 -29.70 3.42 7.49
CA ASN A 54 -29.00 4.07 8.61
C ASN A 54 -28.55 3.04 9.67
N SER A 55 -29.36 2.02 9.95
CA SER A 55 -29.01 0.86 10.78
C SER A 55 -27.89 0.03 10.15
N MET A 56 -27.86 -0.12 8.82
CA MET A 56 -26.80 -0.85 8.12
C MET A 56 -25.48 -0.07 8.09
N TYR A 57 -25.52 1.26 7.94
CA TYR A 57 -24.35 2.14 8.05
C TYR A 57 -23.76 2.13 9.47
N THR A 58 -24.59 2.33 10.50
CA THR A 58 -24.14 2.26 11.91
C THR A 58 -23.58 0.88 12.27
N LYS A 59 -24.21 -0.22 11.85
CA LYS A 59 -23.65 -1.58 12.02
C LYS A 59 -22.33 -1.79 11.27
N ALA A 60 -22.16 -1.19 10.09
CA ALA A 60 -20.89 -1.26 9.34
C ALA A 60 -19.78 -0.48 10.05
N GLU A 61 -20.09 0.69 10.64
CA GLU A 61 -19.17 1.46 11.46
C GLU A 61 -18.80 0.73 12.76
N GLU A 62 -19.76 0.16 13.49
CA GLU A 62 -19.49 -0.64 14.68
C GLU A 62 -18.63 -1.88 14.37
N ALA A 63 -18.88 -2.55 13.25
CA ALA A 63 -18.07 -3.66 12.77
C ALA A 63 -16.66 -3.22 12.32
N ALA A 64 -16.47 -1.95 11.91
CA ALA A 64 -15.15 -1.36 11.68
C ALA A 64 -14.44 -1.05 13.00
N ARG A 65 -15.14 -0.48 13.99
CA ARG A 65 -14.60 -0.17 15.34
C ARG A 65 -14.11 -1.42 16.08
N ARG A 66 -14.79 -2.56 15.93
CA ARG A 66 -14.37 -3.85 16.54
C ARG A 66 -13.38 -4.64 15.69
N ARG A 67 -12.82 -4.11 14.60
CA ARG A 67 -11.91 -4.88 13.72
C ARG A 67 -10.52 -5.05 14.36
N VAL A 68 -9.95 -6.26 14.25
CA VAL A 68 -8.54 -6.51 14.61
C VAL A 68 -7.60 -5.80 13.63
N THR A 69 -6.57 -5.14 14.16
CA THR A 69 -5.44 -4.60 13.39
C THR A 69 -4.33 -5.63 13.22
N LEU A 70 -3.86 -5.88 12.00
CA LEU A 70 -2.61 -6.62 11.76
C LEU A 70 -1.45 -5.64 11.53
N ARG A 71 -0.22 -6.00 11.94
CA ARG A 71 0.94 -5.10 11.77
C ARG A 71 1.22 -4.74 10.31
N VAL A 72 0.90 -5.61 9.36
CA VAL A 72 1.05 -5.37 7.92
C VAL A 72 0.20 -4.18 7.43
N ASP A 73 -0.95 -3.94 8.05
CA ASP A 73 -1.90 -2.89 7.68
C ASP A 73 -1.33 -1.49 7.99
N VAL A 74 -0.39 -1.42 8.94
CA VAL A 74 0.09 -0.19 9.60
C VAL A 74 1.62 -0.05 9.57
N ALA A 75 2.32 -1.00 8.95
CA ALA A 75 3.77 -1.03 8.92
C ALA A 75 4.36 0.23 8.28
N THR A 76 5.14 0.98 9.05
CA THR A 76 5.79 2.19 8.56
C THR A 76 6.74 1.88 7.40
N LYS A 77 6.97 2.89 6.55
CA LYS A 77 7.92 2.81 5.44
C LYS A 77 9.35 2.45 5.86
N ARG A 78 9.74 2.66 7.13
CA ARG A 78 11.03 2.20 7.66
C ARG A 78 10.96 0.72 8.02
N GLN A 79 10.00 0.31 8.86
CA GLN A 79 9.83 -1.08 9.28
C GLN A 79 9.70 -2.02 8.07
N ALA A 80 8.80 -1.72 7.13
CA ALA A 80 8.57 -2.59 5.98
C ALA A 80 9.75 -2.63 4.99
N ARG A 81 10.58 -1.57 4.93
CA ARG A 81 11.86 -1.60 4.21
C ARG A 81 12.91 -2.42 4.92
N LEU A 82 13.11 -2.19 6.22
CA LEU A 82 14.03 -2.95 7.05
C LEU A 82 13.75 -4.45 6.90
N LEU A 83 12.49 -4.83 7.03
CA LEU A 83 12.00 -6.21 6.91
C LEU A 83 12.16 -6.79 5.50
N THR A 84 11.90 -6.01 4.45
CA THR A 84 12.09 -6.49 3.06
C THR A 84 13.56 -6.70 2.74
N TRP A 85 14.43 -5.77 3.14
CA TRP A 85 15.87 -5.85 2.87
C TRP A 85 16.58 -6.84 3.79
N SER A 86 16.16 -7.00 5.06
CA SER A 86 16.73 -8.01 5.94
C SER A 86 16.47 -9.42 5.41
N VAL A 87 15.27 -9.71 4.89
CA VAL A 87 15.00 -11.00 4.24
C VAL A 87 15.97 -11.24 3.08
N ILE A 88 16.10 -10.28 2.15
CA ILE A 88 16.96 -10.44 0.96
C ILE A 88 18.44 -10.61 1.36
N LEU A 89 18.95 -9.74 2.25
CA LEU A 89 20.35 -9.76 2.65
C LEU A 89 20.70 -10.99 3.48
N LEU A 90 19.84 -11.40 4.42
CA LEU A 90 20.09 -12.59 5.23
C LEU A 90 19.98 -13.87 4.40
N ASN A 91 19.00 -14.02 3.50
CA ASN A 91 18.96 -15.17 2.59
C ASN A 91 20.20 -15.22 1.67
N LEU A 92 20.70 -14.07 1.21
CA LEU A 92 21.96 -14.01 0.46
C LEU A 92 23.16 -14.47 1.33
N MET A 93 23.23 -14.03 2.59
CA MET A 93 24.25 -14.50 3.53
C MET A 93 24.13 -16.00 3.82
N PHE A 94 22.92 -16.56 3.89
CA PHE A 94 22.71 -18.01 4.06
C PHE A 94 23.14 -18.79 2.81
N CYS A 95 22.90 -18.24 1.60
CA CYS A 95 23.43 -18.81 0.35
C CYS A 95 24.98 -18.79 0.33
N LEU A 96 25.60 -17.69 0.76
CA LEU A 96 27.06 -17.59 0.87
C LEU A 96 27.61 -18.55 1.95
N ALA A 97 26.90 -18.74 3.06
CA ALA A 97 27.24 -19.72 4.07
C ALA A 97 27.17 -21.16 3.54
N ALA A 98 26.18 -21.50 2.69
CA ALA A 98 26.12 -22.80 2.02
C ALA A 98 27.34 -23.05 1.12
N VAL A 99 27.77 -22.05 0.34
CA VAL A 99 28.99 -22.12 -0.48
C VAL A 99 30.25 -22.25 0.39
N ALA A 100 30.33 -21.50 1.50
CA ALA A 100 31.44 -21.58 2.43
C ALA A 100 31.55 -22.97 3.10
N LEU A 101 30.43 -23.53 3.58
CA LEU A 101 30.39 -24.89 4.14
C LEU A 101 30.90 -25.93 3.14
N LEU A 102 30.51 -25.83 1.87
CA LEU A 102 30.99 -26.71 0.81
C LEU A 102 32.51 -26.59 0.59
N SER A 103 33.06 -25.37 0.61
CA SER A 103 34.52 -25.15 0.53
C SER A 103 35.32 -25.68 1.74
N VAL A 104 34.65 -25.85 2.88
CA VAL A 104 35.25 -26.29 4.16
C VAL A 104 35.09 -27.80 4.39
N GLN A 105 34.27 -28.52 3.60
CA GLN A 105 34.11 -29.98 3.70
C GLN A 105 35.45 -30.73 3.64
N GLY A 106 36.40 -30.28 2.81
CA GLY A 106 37.74 -30.87 2.72
C GLY A 106 38.65 -30.68 3.95
N SER A 107 38.24 -29.88 4.94
CA SER A 107 38.99 -29.74 6.21
C SER A 107 38.50 -30.64 7.34
N VAL A 108 37.32 -31.26 7.21
CA VAL A 108 36.77 -32.16 8.24
C VAL A 108 37.41 -33.54 8.08
N LYS A 109 38.43 -33.84 8.88
CA LYS A 109 39.23 -35.07 8.73
C LYS A 109 38.84 -36.17 9.71
N THR A 110 38.40 -35.79 10.91
CA THR A 110 38.05 -36.71 12.01
C THR A 110 36.60 -36.56 12.45
N LEU A 111 36.04 -37.59 13.10
CA LEU A 111 34.72 -37.49 13.74
C LEU A 111 34.67 -36.37 14.81
N GLN A 112 35.79 -36.09 15.49
CA GLN A 112 35.90 -34.97 16.42
C GLN A 112 35.72 -33.59 15.73
N ASP A 113 36.24 -33.41 14.51
CA ASP A 113 36.03 -32.16 13.75
C ASP A 113 34.56 -32.00 13.35
N LEU A 114 33.90 -33.10 13.00
CA LEU A 114 32.47 -33.12 12.68
C LEU A 114 31.59 -32.79 13.90
N GLN A 115 31.92 -33.32 15.09
CA GLN A 115 31.26 -32.91 16.34
C GLN A 115 31.45 -31.42 16.67
N ARG A 116 32.62 -30.83 16.40
CA ARG A 116 32.83 -29.38 16.58
C ARG A 116 31.91 -28.56 15.67
N GLN A 117 31.72 -29.00 14.42
CA GLN A 117 30.74 -28.38 13.52
C GLN A 117 29.32 -28.50 14.09
N TYR A 118 28.87 -29.71 14.45
CA TYR A 118 27.54 -29.92 15.03
C TYR A 118 27.31 -29.15 16.34
N THR A 119 28.35 -28.93 17.15
CA THR A 119 28.27 -28.06 18.34
C THR A 119 27.91 -26.62 17.96
N ALA A 120 28.51 -26.08 16.90
CA ALA A 120 28.17 -24.75 16.39
C ALA A 120 26.77 -24.70 15.76
N GLU A 121 26.36 -25.76 15.04
CA GLU A 121 25.00 -25.88 14.50
C GLU A 121 23.94 -25.93 15.61
N LEU A 122 24.19 -26.67 16.70
CA LEU A 122 23.28 -26.77 17.85
C LEU A 122 23.00 -25.39 18.46
N VAL A 123 24.04 -24.58 18.67
CA VAL A 123 23.90 -23.21 19.19
C VAL A 123 23.01 -22.36 18.30
N LEU A 124 23.20 -22.41 16.97
CA LEU A 124 22.36 -21.68 16.01
C LEU A 124 20.91 -22.18 15.99
N CYS A 125 20.69 -23.48 16.13
CA CYS A 125 19.34 -24.07 16.15
C CYS A 125 18.59 -23.75 17.46
N CYS A 126 19.28 -23.73 18.59
CA CYS A 126 18.74 -23.23 19.86
C CYS A 126 18.35 -21.75 19.78
N ILE A 127 19.15 -20.90 19.11
CA ILE A 127 18.80 -19.50 18.84
C ILE A 127 17.55 -19.40 17.95
N CYS A 128 17.47 -20.20 16.87
CA CYS A 128 16.31 -20.22 15.98
C CYS A 128 15.04 -20.64 16.73
N LEU A 129 15.10 -21.72 17.51
CA LEU A 129 13.99 -22.22 18.31
C LEU A 129 13.54 -21.17 19.35
N ALA A 130 14.46 -20.49 20.03
CA ALA A 130 14.13 -19.42 20.96
C ALA A 130 13.41 -18.24 20.27
N ILE A 131 13.82 -17.85 19.07
CA ILE A 131 13.16 -16.80 18.27
C ILE A 131 11.73 -17.24 17.88
N LEU A 132 11.55 -18.49 17.44
CA LEU A 132 10.25 -19.03 17.05
C LEU A 132 9.29 -19.17 18.24
N LEU A 133 9.77 -19.63 19.40
CA LEU A 133 9.00 -19.68 20.64
C LEU A 133 8.62 -18.27 21.14
N GLY A 134 9.52 -17.29 21.02
CA GLY A 134 9.19 -15.88 21.25
C GLY A 134 8.09 -15.36 20.33
N CYS A 135 8.09 -15.77 19.06
CA CYS A 135 7.03 -15.47 18.10
C CYS A 135 5.69 -16.14 18.50
N LEU A 136 5.72 -17.37 19.02
CA LEU A 136 4.53 -18.07 19.51
C LEU A 136 3.92 -17.35 20.73
N LEU A 137 4.75 -16.95 21.70
CA LEU A 137 4.31 -16.16 22.86
C LEU A 137 3.69 -14.81 22.45
N MET A 138 4.26 -14.14 21.44
CA MET A 138 3.68 -12.92 20.86
C MET A 138 2.29 -13.18 20.24
N VAL A 139 2.11 -14.28 19.52
CA VAL A 139 0.82 -14.66 18.92
C VAL A 139 -0.22 -14.96 20.00
N LEU A 140 0.14 -15.76 21.01
CA LEU A 140 -0.74 -16.11 22.14
C LEU A 140 -1.17 -14.86 22.93
N SER A 141 -0.22 -13.95 23.21
CA SER A 141 -0.49 -12.68 23.89
C SER A 141 -1.38 -11.75 23.05
N GLY A 142 -1.18 -11.69 21.74
CA GLY A 142 -2.05 -10.96 20.80
C GLY A 142 -3.47 -11.51 20.78
N MET A 143 -3.64 -12.83 20.74
CA MET A 143 -4.96 -13.48 20.78
C MET A 143 -5.68 -13.28 22.11
N ALA A 144 -4.97 -13.37 23.24
CA ALA A 144 -5.53 -13.08 24.56
C ALA A 144 -6.03 -11.63 24.64
N ARG A 145 -5.30 -10.67 24.06
CA ARG A 145 -5.73 -9.26 23.97
C ARG A 145 -6.97 -9.10 23.10
N VAL A 146 -6.99 -9.64 21.89
CA VAL A 146 -8.14 -9.60 20.97
C VAL A 146 -9.42 -10.15 21.62
N LYS A 147 -9.30 -11.24 22.40
CA LYS A 147 -10.42 -11.80 23.16
C LYS A 147 -10.92 -10.86 24.26
N ARG A 148 -10.02 -10.14 24.96
CA ARG A 148 -10.38 -9.18 26.01
C ARG A 148 -10.99 -7.88 25.46
N SER A 149 -10.49 -7.39 24.32
CA SER A 149 -10.98 -6.16 23.68
C SER A 149 -12.25 -6.33 22.85
N GLY A 150 -12.84 -7.54 22.80
CA GLY A 150 -14.04 -7.81 22.00
C GLY A 150 -13.83 -7.65 20.49
N GLN A 151 -12.58 -7.67 20.01
CA GLN A 151 -12.26 -7.45 18.60
C GLN A 151 -12.49 -8.72 17.77
N ALA A 152 -12.93 -8.53 16.53
CA ALA A 152 -13.20 -9.57 15.56
C ALA A 152 -12.28 -9.46 14.33
N PHE A 153 -11.75 -10.60 13.88
CA PHE A 153 -11.05 -10.69 12.60
C PHE A 153 -12.05 -10.70 11.45
N THR A 154 -11.78 -9.94 10.38
CA THR A 154 -12.46 -10.21 9.09
C THR A 154 -12.08 -11.60 8.56
N ARG A 155 -12.90 -12.18 7.68
CA ARG A 155 -12.64 -13.50 7.08
C ARG A 155 -11.25 -13.60 6.43
N ARG A 156 -10.79 -12.51 5.80
CA ARG A 156 -9.48 -12.42 5.12
C ARG A 156 -8.34 -12.17 6.10
N GLN A 157 -8.49 -11.29 7.10
CA GLN A 157 -7.49 -11.16 8.17
C GLN A 157 -7.28 -12.46 8.94
N ARG A 158 -8.37 -13.19 9.26
CA ARG A 158 -8.29 -14.53 9.87
C ARG A 158 -7.57 -15.52 8.95
N TYR A 159 -7.77 -15.44 7.64
CA TYR A 159 -7.03 -16.23 6.67
C TYR A 159 -5.53 -15.90 6.69
N PHE A 160 -5.12 -14.63 6.74
CA PHE A 160 -3.70 -14.26 6.79
C PHE A 160 -3.05 -14.66 8.13
N PHE A 161 -3.69 -14.35 9.26
CA PHE A 161 -3.25 -14.75 10.60
C PHE A 161 -3.10 -16.28 10.73
N ASN A 162 -4.11 -17.06 10.32
CA ASN A 162 -4.00 -18.52 10.30
C ASN A 162 -2.89 -19.03 9.36
N THR A 163 -2.50 -18.25 8.34
CA THR A 163 -1.37 -18.62 7.47
C THR A 163 -0.05 -18.54 8.22
N SER A 164 0.24 -17.42 8.86
CA SER A 164 1.47 -17.25 9.64
C SER A 164 1.52 -18.19 10.85
N THR A 165 0.41 -18.34 11.58
CA THR A 165 0.38 -19.14 12.81
C THR A 165 0.55 -20.63 12.53
N LEU A 166 -0.05 -21.17 11.46
CA LEU A 166 0.20 -22.57 11.10
C LEU A 166 1.61 -22.77 10.56
N LEU A 167 2.12 -21.86 9.73
CA LEU A 167 3.51 -21.92 9.26
C LEU A 167 4.50 -21.90 10.43
N LEU A 168 4.28 -21.03 11.42
CA LEU A 168 5.08 -20.97 12.65
C LEU A 168 5.07 -22.31 13.39
N GLY A 169 3.90 -22.93 13.56
CA GLY A 169 3.80 -24.25 14.20
C GLY A 169 4.59 -25.32 13.44
N ILE A 170 4.45 -25.38 12.10
CA ILE A 170 5.17 -26.35 11.27
C ILE A 170 6.70 -26.13 11.35
N VAL A 171 7.15 -24.88 11.32
CA VAL A 171 8.58 -24.55 11.39
C VAL A 171 9.13 -24.83 12.80
N ILE A 172 8.41 -24.52 13.88
CA ILE A 172 8.79 -24.95 15.24
C ILE A 172 8.98 -26.47 15.28
N THR A 173 8.03 -27.24 14.77
CA THR A 173 8.13 -28.71 14.73
C THR A 173 9.36 -29.18 13.92
N TYR A 174 9.64 -28.57 12.75
CA TYR A 174 10.83 -28.86 11.95
C TYR A 174 12.12 -28.54 12.72
N THR A 175 12.24 -27.34 13.27
CA THR A 175 13.40 -26.88 14.04
C THR A 175 13.62 -27.75 15.28
N THR A 176 12.56 -28.15 16.01
CA THR A 176 12.68 -29.05 17.16
C THR A 176 13.26 -30.41 16.77
N PHE A 177 12.80 -31.03 15.67
CA PHE A 177 13.38 -32.30 15.21
C PHE A 177 14.81 -32.16 14.69
N TYR A 178 15.16 -31.03 14.06
CA TYR A 178 16.55 -30.73 13.67
C TYR A 178 17.45 -30.58 14.90
N THR A 179 17.07 -29.75 15.88
CA THR A 179 17.80 -29.55 17.14
C THR A 179 17.97 -30.86 17.90
N ALA A 180 16.91 -31.69 17.95
CA ALA A 180 16.97 -33.00 18.58
C ALA A 180 17.99 -33.92 17.90
N ALA A 181 17.99 -34.00 16.56
CA ALA A 181 18.94 -34.82 15.81
C ALA A 181 20.40 -34.40 16.05
N VAL A 182 20.67 -33.10 16.08
CA VAL A 182 22.02 -32.58 16.37
C VAL A 182 22.43 -32.86 17.83
N ALA A 183 21.51 -32.70 18.78
CA ALA A 183 21.78 -32.99 20.20
C ALA A 183 22.02 -34.48 20.46
N ASP A 184 21.29 -35.37 19.79
CA ASP A 184 21.41 -36.83 19.90
C ASP A 184 22.82 -37.30 19.50
N VAL A 185 23.32 -36.86 18.33
CA VAL A 185 24.71 -37.11 17.86
C VAL A 185 25.79 -36.59 18.81
N LEU A 186 25.52 -35.47 19.50
CA LEU A 186 26.45 -34.90 20.48
C LEU A 186 26.36 -35.56 21.86
N SER A 187 25.36 -36.42 22.10
CA SER A 187 25.15 -37.13 23.37
C SER A 187 25.73 -38.54 23.39
N GLU A 188 26.01 -39.14 22.23
CA GLU A 188 26.62 -40.47 22.12
C GLU A 188 28.08 -40.47 22.61
N PRO A 189 28.48 -41.44 23.46
CA PRO A 189 29.87 -41.62 23.86
C PRO A 189 30.76 -42.00 22.66
N ASP A 190 32.06 -41.73 22.79
CA ASP A 190 33.10 -42.05 21.81
C ASP A 190 32.84 -41.56 20.36
N CYS A 191 32.00 -40.54 20.19
CA CYS A 191 31.57 -40.02 18.89
C CYS A 191 30.78 -41.02 18.04
N GLY A 192 29.99 -41.90 18.69
CA GLY A 192 29.04 -42.79 18.02
C GLY A 192 27.98 -42.05 17.19
N TYR A 193 27.30 -42.79 16.30
CA TYR A 193 26.25 -42.24 15.45
C TYR A 193 24.91 -42.97 15.68
N PRO A 194 23.88 -42.30 16.24
CA PRO A 194 22.62 -42.93 16.65
C PRO A 194 21.67 -43.18 15.47
N TRP A 195 21.97 -44.21 14.67
CA TRP A 195 21.26 -44.52 13.41
C TRP A 195 19.74 -44.64 13.53
N VAL A 196 19.24 -45.26 14.60
CA VAL A 196 17.80 -45.54 14.77
C VAL A 196 17.01 -44.28 15.15
N PRO A 197 17.36 -43.52 16.22
CA PRO A 197 16.73 -42.22 16.50
C PRO A 197 16.82 -41.25 15.32
N LEU A 198 17.98 -41.14 14.66
CA LEU A 198 18.17 -40.22 13.54
C LEU A 198 17.37 -40.60 12.30
N ALA A 199 17.10 -41.88 12.04
CA ALA A 199 16.24 -42.28 10.94
C ALA A 199 14.79 -41.81 11.16
N VAL A 200 14.31 -41.84 12.41
CA VAL A 200 12.97 -41.36 12.80
C VAL A 200 12.91 -39.83 12.78
N LEU A 201 13.92 -39.14 13.32
CA LEU A 201 13.97 -37.68 13.32
C LEU A 201 14.10 -37.10 11.91
N ASP A 202 14.93 -37.71 11.03
CA ASP A 202 15.02 -37.34 9.61
C ASP A 202 13.68 -37.56 8.88
N PHE A 203 12.97 -38.66 9.14
CA PHE A 203 11.63 -38.89 8.60
C PHE A 203 10.62 -37.81 9.00
N LEU A 204 10.52 -37.50 10.30
CA LEU A 204 9.62 -36.47 10.81
C LEU A 204 9.94 -35.09 10.22
N ARG A 205 11.23 -34.74 10.15
CA ARG A 205 11.75 -33.52 9.51
C ARG A 205 11.40 -33.46 8.01
N ARG A 206 11.59 -34.57 7.28
CA ARG A 206 11.25 -34.71 5.85
C ARG A 206 9.75 -34.74 5.55
N ILE A 207 8.87 -34.90 6.55
CA ILE A 207 7.42 -34.65 6.39
C ILE A 207 7.09 -33.18 6.63
N ALA A 208 7.63 -32.59 7.70
CA ALA A 208 7.33 -31.22 8.10
C ALA A 208 7.72 -30.19 7.03
N PHE A 209 8.87 -30.37 6.37
CA PHE A 209 9.35 -29.43 5.36
C PHE A 209 8.49 -29.39 4.07
N PRO A 210 8.22 -30.51 3.35
CA PRO A 210 7.32 -30.49 2.21
C PRO A 210 5.90 -30.08 2.59
N PHE A 211 5.44 -30.39 3.81
CA PHE A 211 4.15 -29.89 4.31
C PHE A 211 4.14 -28.36 4.39
N ALA A 212 5.19 -27.71 4.92
CA ALA A 212 5.31 -26.25 4.91
C ALA A 212 5.29 -25.68 3.48
N MET A 213 6.04 -26.27 2.56
CA MET A 213 6.12 -25.82 1.16
C MET A 213 4.77 -25.96 0.44
N LEU A 214 4.16 -27.14 0.45
CA LEU A 214 2.88 -27.41 -0.20
C LEU A 214 1.72 -26.66 0.48
N TYR A 215 1.79 -26.42 1.79
CA TYR A 215 0.90 -25.51 2.49
C TYR A 215 0.98 -24.11 1.90
N MET A 216 2.18 -23.50 1.85
CA MET A 216 2.35 -22.14 1.32
C MET A 216 1.98 -22.03 -0.16
N LEU A 217 2.22 -23.07 -0.96
CA LEU A 217 1.75 -23.17 -2.33
C LEU A 217 0.22 -23.17 -2.43
N ALA A 218 -0.46 -23.95 -1.60
CA ALA A 218 -1.93 -23.93 -1.50
C ALA A 218 -2.44 -22.57 -1.01
N ARG A 219 -1.77 -21.91 -0.04
CA ARG A 219 -2.16 -20.57 0.43
C ARG A 219 -2.07 -19.52 -0.67
N LEU A 220 -1.10 -19.65 -1.58
CA LEU A 220 -0.92 -18.81 -2.75
C LEU A 220 -1.94 -19.13 -3.88
N HIS A 221 -2.22 -20.41 -4.14
CA HIS A 221 -3.24 -20.85 -5.09
C HIS A 221 -4.64 -20.31 -4.74
N ASN A 222 -4.99 -20.33 -3.46
CA ASN A 222 -6.22 -19.76 -2.91
C ASN A 222 -6.38 -18.24 -3.20
N MET A 223 -5.32 -17.52 -3.58
CA MET A 223 -5.37 -16.10 -3.99
C MET A 223 -5.64 -15.90 -5.50
N GLN A 224 -6.00 -16.95 -6.24
CA GLN A 224 -6.46 -16.85 -7.63
C GLN A 224 -7.98 -16.71 -7.71
N LEU A 225 -8.47 -16.18 -8.83
CA LEU A 225 -9.91 -16.15 -9.14
C LEU A 225 -10.47 -17.57 -9.21
N TRP A 226 -11.61 -17.77 -8.55
CA TRP A 226 -12.41 -18.98 -8.70
C TRP A 226 -12.94 -19.10 -10.13
N ARG A 227 -12.83 -20.29 -10.73
CA ARG A 227 -13.23 -20.59 -12.11
C ARG A 227 -14.04 -21.89 -12.22
N GLY A 228 -14.61 -22.35 -11.11
CA GLY A 228 -15.46 -23.54 -11.09
C GLY A 228 -16.91 -23.24 -11.46
N LYS A 229 -17.81 -24.21 -11.27
CA LYS A 229 -19.26 -24.02 -11.43
C LYS A 229 -19.74 -22.85 -10.54
N GLY A 230 -20.59 -21.98 -11.08
CA GLY A 230 -21.09 -20.77 -10.41
C GLY A 230 -20.06 -19.63 -10.28
N ALA A 231 -18.95 -19.65 -11.03
CA ALA A 231 -17.97 -18.55 -10.99
C ALA A 231 -18.45 -17.24 -11.64
N LEU A 232 -19.38 -17.31 -12.60
CA LEU A 232 -20.00 -16.13 -13.21
C LEU A 232 -20.99 -15.46 -12.26
N ASP A 233 -21.73 -16.26 -11.49
CA ASP A 233 -22.75 -15.83 -10.52
C ASP A 233 -22.16 -15.60 -9.11
N ALA A 234 -20.83 -15.58 -8.99
CA ALA A 234 -20.16 -15.45 -7.71
C ALA A 234 -20.32 -14.03 -7.14
N ASP A 235 -20.72 -13.95 -5.87
CA ASP A 235 -20.72 -12.72 -5.06
C ASP A 235 -19.42 -11.91 -5.31
N PRO A 236 -19.51 -10.61 -5.72
CA PRO A 236 -18.35 -9.76 -5.95
C PRO A 236 -17.37 -9.64 -4.77
N ASP A 237 -17.81 -9.92 -3.55
CA ASP A 237 -16.95 -9.99 -2.34
C ASP A 237 -16.28 -11.36 -2.12
N ARG A 238 -16.57 -12.36 -2.95
CA ARG A 238 -16.14 -13.77 -2.78
C ARG A 238 -15.59 -14.42 -4.05
N MET A 239 -14.93 -13.63 -4.90
CA MET A 239 -14.44 -14.09 -6.21
C MET A 239 -13.15 -14.93 -6.14
N LEU A 240 -12.47 -15.00 -4.99
CA LEU A 240 -11.24 -15.78 -4.83
C LEU A 240 -11.51 -17.22 -4.40
N MET A 241 -10.62 -18.13 -4.77
CA MET A 241 -10.67 -19.53 -4.31
C MET A 241 -10.61 -19.66 -2.77
N ALA A 242 -9.95 -18.72 -2.06
CA ALA A 242 -9.95 -18.65 -0.61
C ALA A 242 -11.35 -18.48 0.01
N ASP A 243 -12.26 -17.81 -0.69
CA ASP A 243 -13.61 -17.50 -0.20
C ASP A 243 -14.60 -18.66 -0.41
N GLN A 244 -14.21 -19.68 -1.16
CA GLN A 244 -15.05 -20.83 -1.50
C GLN A 244 -15.19 -21.85 -0.35
N PRO A 245 -16.25 -22.70 -0.36
CA PRO A 245 -16.41 -23.78 0.62
C PRO A 245 -15.22 -24.75 0.64
N TRP A 246 -14.99 -25.39 1.79
CA TRP A 246 -13.83 -26.27 2.00
C TRP A 246 -13.77 -27.42 0.98
N GLN A 247 -14.91 -27.96 0.55
CA GLN A 247 -15.02 -29.05 -0.44
C GLN A 247 -14.51 -28.63 -1.82
N ALA A 248 -14.91 -27.45 -2.29
CA ALA A 248 -14.46 -26.89 -3.56
C ALA A 248 -12.95 -26.61 -3.54
N ARG A 249 -12.45 -26.10 -2.40
CA ARG A 249 -11.03 -25.90 -2.17
C ARG A 249 -10.27 -27.23 -2.12
N ALA A 250 -10.77 -28.26 -1.44
CA ALA A 250 -10.14 -29.57 -1.39
C ALA A 250 -9.99 -30.18 -2.80
N ARG A 251 -11.06 -30.16 -3.61
CA ARG A 251 -11.02 -30.60 -5.03
C ARG A 251 -9.96 -29.84 -5.84
N ALA A 252 -9.86 -28.52 -5.68
CA ALA A 252 -8.86 -27.71 -6.35
C ALA A 252 -7.41 -27.96 -5.89
N HIS A 253 -7.20 -28.66 -4.78
CA HIS A 253 -5.88 -28.99 -4.23
C HIS A 253 -5.57 -30.50 -4.26
N VAL A 254 -6.38 -31.35 -4.92
CA VAL A 254 -6.15 -32.81 -4.99
C VAL A 254 -4.74 -33.14 -5.47
N VAL A 255 -4.26 -32.49 -6.53
CA VAL A 255 -2.89 -32.70 -7.05
C VAL A 255 -1.82 -32.38 -6.00
N VAL A 256 -2.01 -31.30 -5.22
CA VAL A 256 -1.09 -30.90 -4.14
C VAL A 256 -1.10 -31.92 -2.99
N LEU A 257 -2.27 -32.48 -2.67
CA LEU A 257 -2.43 -33.52 -1.65
C LEU A 257 -1.85 -34.87 -2.09
N CYS A 258 -2.02 -35.25 -3.35
CA CYS A 258 -1.40 -36.45 -3.93
C CYS A 258 0.14 -36.33 -3.93
N LEU A 259 0.67 -35.17 -4.33
CA LEU A 259 2.12 -34.90 -4.26
C LEU A 259 2.64 -34.96 -2.81
N TRP A 260 1.89 -34.42 -1.84
CA TRP A 260 2.26 -34.55 -0.43
C TRP A 260 2.30 -36.02 0.02
N ALA A 261 1.27 -36.80 -0.28
CA ALA A 261 1.21 -38.22 0.06
C ALA A 261 2.36 -39.03 -0.56
N LEU A 262 2.73 -38.74 -1.82
CA LEU A 262 3.89 -39.35 -2.49
C LEU A 262 5.21 -39.01 -1.79
N LEU A 263 5.39 -37.76 -1.34
CA LEU A 263 6.60 -37.35 -0.62
C LEU A 263 6.68 -37.97 0.78
N VAL A 264 5.56 -38.12 1.49
CA VAL A 264 5.49 -38.84 2.76
C VAL A 264 5.84 -40.33 2.55
N ALA A 265 5.31 -40.97 1.51
CA ALA A 265 5.63 -42.35 1.17
C ALA A 265 7.11 -42.53 0.80
N ALA A 266 7.69 -41.61 0.03
CA ALA A 266 9.12 -41.61 -0.30
C ALA A 266 10.01 -41.46 0.96
N ALA A 267 9.66 -40.55 1.88
CA ALA A 267 10.36 -40.39 3.14
C ALA A 267 10.25 -41.65 4.03
N ALA A 268 9.08 -42.29 4.07
CA ALA A 268 8.89 -43.55 4.81
C ALA A 268 9.72 -44.70 4.22
N MET A 269 9.76 -44.84 2.89
CA MET A 269 10.61 -45.84 2.21
C MET A 269 12.10 -45.59 2.48
N ALA A 270 12.55 -44.33 2.47
CA ALA A 270 13.92 -43.98 2.80
C ALA A 270 14.28 -44.35 4.25
N MET A 271 13.40 -44.06 5.22
CA MET A 271 13.57 -44.45 6.63
C MET A 271 13.67 -45.98 6.77
N VAL A 272 12.75 -46.74 6.17
CA VAL A 272 12.77 -48.22 6.20
C VAL A 272 14.05 -48.76 5.55
N GLY A 273 14.53 -48.14 4.47
CA GLY A 273 15.80 -48.47 3.83
C GLY A 273 16.99 -48.30 4.78
N ARG A 274 17.10 -47.15 5.46
CA ARG A 274 18.17 -46.89 6.46
C ARG A 274 18.12 -47.88 7.62
N LEU A 275 16.93 -48.16 8.17
CA LEU A 275 16.77 -49.12 9.27
C LEU A 275 17.15 -50.56 8.87
N ARG A 276 16.84 -50.99 7.64
CA ARG A 276 17.27 -52.29 7.12
C ARG A 276 18.79 -52.39 6.96
N LEU A 277 19.44 -51.34 6.45
CA LEU A 277 20.90 -51.28 6.32
C LEU A 277 21.60 -51.32 7.70
N ASN A 278 21.05 -50.62 8.70
CA ASN A 278 21.53 -50.68 10.08
C ASN A 278 21.46 -52.10 10.65
N ASN A 279 20.31 -52.78 10.53
CA ASN A 279 20.14 -54.15 11.00
C ASN A 279 21.02 -55.17 10.26
N ALA A 280 21.44 -54.88 9.03
CA ALA A 280 22.40 -55.67 8.27
C ALA A 280 23.87 -55.43 8.67
N GLY A 281 24.14 -54.56 9.66
CA GLY A 281 25.49 -54.24 10.12
C GLY A 281 26.29 -53.33 9.18
N ALA A 282 25.67 -52.73 8.18
CA ALA A 282 26.35 -51.93 7.16
C ALA A 282 27.00 -50.64 7.69
N PHE A 283 26.69 -50.22 8.92
CA PHE A 283 27.16 -48.98 9.53
C PHE A 283 28.07 -49.15 10.75
N ARG A 284 28.59 -50.37 11.02
CA ARG A 284 29.61 -50.60 12.07
C ARG A 284 30.89 -49.78 11.93
N ALA A 285 31.12 -49.18 10.75
CA ALA A 285 32.28 -48.32 10.47
C ALA A 285 32.37 -47.03 11.32
N PHE A 286 31.36 -46.71 12.13
CA PHE A 286 31.40 -45.60 13.11
C PHE A 286 31.81 -46.02 14.53
N GLU A 287 32.14 -47.30 14.76
CA GLU A 287 32.52 -47.85 16.09
C GLU A 287 34.00 -47.56 16.49
N GLY A 288 34.77 -46.84 15.66
CA GLY A 288 36.22 -46.65 15.84
C GLY A 288 36.67 -45.54 16.81
N GLY A 289 35.73 -44.82 17.45
CA GLY A 289 36.03 -43.72 18.37
C GLY A 289 36.32 -42.36 17.68
N CYS A 290 36.34 -41.28 18.46
CA CYS A 290 36.42 -39.89 17.98
C CYS A 290 37.60 -39.53 17.06
N SER A 291 38.72 -40.27 17.12
CA SER A 291 39.90 -40.05 16.27
C SER A 291 39.79 -40.72 14.89
N THR A 292 38.73 -41.49 14.62
CA THR A 292 38.49 -42.16 13.33
C THR A 292 38.53 -41.14 12.19
N GLN A 293 39.31 -41.45 11.14
CA GLN A 293 39.34 -40.64 9.94
C GLN A 293 38.10 -40.91 9.09
N ILE A 294 37.42 -39.85 8.70
CA ILE A 294 36.18 -39.92 7.91
C ILE A 294 36.43 -40.58 6.54
N SER A 295 37.63 -40.42 5.98
CA SER A 295 38.07 -41.04 4.72
C SER A 295 38.16 -42.57 4.77
N THR A 296 38.26 -43.19 5.96
CA THR A 296 38.29 -44.66 6.10
C THR A 296 36.91 -45.27 6.25
N ILE A 297 35.85 -44.46 6.39
CA ILE A 297 34.47 -44.93 6.56
C ILE A 297 33.84 -45.21 5.19
N GLN A 298 33.75 -46.50 4.84
CA GLN A 298 33.12 -46.91 3.58
C GLN A 298 31.58 -46.91 3.68
N CYS A 299 30.95 -45.75 3.42
CA CYS A 299 29.52 -45.69 3.12
C CYS A 299 29.25 -46.39 1.78
N GLY A 300 28.72 -47.61 1.81
CA GLY A 300 28.26 -48.29 0.59
C GLY A 300 27.14 -47.50 -0.10
N LYS A 301 27.33 -47.14 -1.38
CA LYS A 301 26.34 -46.41 -2.19
C LYS A 301 25.02 -47.19 -2.30
N PRO A 302 23.89 -46.73 -1.74
CA PRO A 302 22.60 -47.30 -2.06
C PRO A 302 22.18 -46.77 -3.45
N PRO A 303 21.91 -47.60 -4.47
CA PRO A 303 21.47 -47.11 -5.78
C PRO A 303 20.13 -46.34 -5.70
N LEU A 304 19.35 -46.57 -4.63
CA LEU A 304 18.13 -45.82 -4.33
C LEU A 304 18.40 -44.36 -3.85
N ALA A 305 19.61 -44.06 -3.34
CA ALA A 305 19.97 -42.73 -2.84
C ALA A 305 20.28 -41.74 -3.96
N GLU A 306 21.05 -42.14 -4.98
CA GLU A 306 21.33 -41.32 -6.16
C GLU A 306 20.01 -40.99 -6.92
N ALA A 307 19.17 -42.01 -7.14
CA ALA A 307 17.85 -41.83 -7.72
C ALA A 307 16.96 -40.91 -6.85
N GLY A 308 16.98 -41.09 -5.53
CA GLY A 308 16.25 -40.24 -4.57
C GLY A 308 16.67 -38.77 -4.60
N ALA A 309 17.97 -38.48 -4.70
CA ALA A 309 18.50 -37.13 -4.80
C ALA A 309 18.07 -36.44 -6.11
N ILE A 310 18.14 -37.15 -7.24
CA ILE A 310 17.69 -36.65 -8.55
C ILE A 310 16.18 -36.38 -8.54
N VAL A 311 15.37 -37.30 -8.01
CA VAL A 311 13.92 -37.11 -7.88
C VAL A 311 13.59 -35.93 -6.96
N SER A 312 14.30 -35.77 -5.84
CA SER A 312 14.15 -34.62 -4.94
C SER A 312 14.41 -33.30 -5.67
N LEU A 313 15.51 -33.20 -6.43
CA LEU A 313 15.84 -32.03 -7.23
C LEU A 313 14.74 -31.71 -8.27
N VAL A 314 14.24 -32.72 -9.00
CA VAL A 314 13.16 -32.54 -9.98
C VAL A 314 11.89 -32.04 -9.30
N VAL A 315 11.50 -32.59 -8.14
CA VAL A 315 10.35 -32.12 -7.37
C VAL A 315 10.53 -30.68 -6.90
N VAL A 316 11.71 -30.31 -6.40
CA VAL A 316 12.02 -28.92 -6.00
C VAL A 316 11.90 -27.98 -7.21
N VAL A 317 12.50 -28.31 -8.36
CA VAL A 317 12.41 -27.49 -9.59
C VAL A 317 10.96 -27.32 -10.06
N LEU A 318 10.16 -28.39 -10.06
CA LEU A 318 8.73 -28.34 -10.39
C LEU A 318 7.96 -27.48 -9.40
N PHE A 319 8.22 -27.62 -8.10
CA PHE A 319 7.60 -26.80 -7.05
C PHE A 319 7.89 -25.31 -7.25
N LEU A 320 9.14 -24.93 -7.50
CA LEU A 320 9.57 -23.56 -7.76
C LEU A 320 8.84 -22.95 -8.96
N PHE A 321 8.72 -23.71 -10.05
CA PHE A 321 8.01 -23.31 -11.25
C PHE A 321 6.50 -23.11 -10.97
N ILE A 322 5.84 -24.07 -10.33
CA ILE A 322 4.41 -23.98 -10.01
C ILE A 322 4.14 -22.82 -9.04
N TRP A 323 5.01 -22.59 -8.06
CA TRP A 323 4.89 -21.47 -7.12
C TRP A 323 5.00 -20.11 -7.83
N TRP A 324 5.99 -19.95 -8.71
CA TRP A 324 6.12 -18.72 -9.52
C TRP A 324 4.95 -18.54 -10.49
N TRP A 325 4.45 -19.62 -11.10
CA TRP A 325 3.26 -19.58 -11.94
C TRP A 325 2.03 -19.15 -11.14
N TYR A 326 1.81 -19.71 -9.94
CA TYR A 326 0.71 -19.34 -9.06
C TYR A 326 0.81 -17.89 -8.60
N ALA A 327 2.00 -17.40 -8.25
CA ALA A 327 2.21 -16.01 -7.86
C ALA A 327 1.92 -15.04 -9.02
N ARG A 328 2.44 -15.34 -10.22
CA ARG A 328 2.21 -14.55 -11.43
C ARG A 328 0.72 -14.52 -11.79
N LYS A 329 0.04 -15.67 -11.76
CA LYS A 329 -1.39 -15.79 -12.06
C LYS A 329 -2.24 -15.05 -11.03
N ALA A 330 -1.98 -15.19 -9.73
CA ALA A 330 -2.66 -14.45 -8.68
C ALA A 330 -2.47 -12.92 -8.86
N LEU A 331 -1.27 -12.45 -9.24
CA LEU A 331 -1.03 -11.03 -9.54
C LEU A 331 -1.74 -10.53 -10.81
N ILE A 332 -2.02 -11.39 -11.79
CA ILE A 332 -2.80 -11.05 -12.99
C ILE A 332 -4.28 -11.00 -12.65
N ASP A 333 -4.80 -12.03 -11.97
CA ASP A 333 -6.18 -12.13 -11.51
C ASP A 333 -6.58 -10.93 -10.62
N HIS A 334 -5.66 -10.42 -9.78
CA HIS A 334 -5.89 -9.21 -8.99
C HIS A 334 -5.92 -7.89 -9.79
N ARG A 335 -5.64 -7.88 -11.10
CA ARG A 335 -5.76 -6.67 -11.94
C ARG A 335 -7.19 -6.43 -12.43
N SER A 336 -7.98 -7.50 -12.60
CA SER A 336 -9.40 -7.40 -12.94
C SER A 336 -10.28 -7.15 -11.71
N LEU A 337 -9.80 -7.53 -10.51
CA LEU A 337 -10.51 -7.34 -9.25
C LEU A 337 -10.51 -5.88 -8.76
N PRO A 338 -11.59 -5.41 -8.11
CA PRO A 338 -11.65 -4.09 -7.47
C PRO A 338 -10.58 -3.92 -6.38
N TYR A 339 -9.71 -2.90 -6.50
CA TYR A 339 -8.63 -2.70 -5.53
C TYR A 339 -9.15 -2.45 -4.11
N SER A 340 -10.15 -1.58 -3.95
CA SER A 340 -10.74 -1.24 -2.63
C SER A 340 -11.16 -2.47 -1.83
N ARG A 341 -11.72 -3.48 -2.50
CA ARG A 341 -12.15 -4.75 -1.90
C ARG A 341 -11.00 -5.74 -1.73
N TYR A 342 -10.08 -5.84 -2.69
CA TYR A 342 -9.06 -6.90 -2.76
C TYR A 342 -7.62 -6.42 -2.45
N LYS A 343 -7.44 -5.22 -1.88
CA LYS A 343 -6.11 -4.68 -1.55
C LYS A 343 -5.32 -5.60 -0.61
N ASP A 344 -5.95 -6.12 0.44
CA ASP A 344 -5.27 -6.94 1.46
C ASP A 344 -4.76 -8.27 0.87
N THR A 345 -5.53 -8.91 -0.03
CA THR A 345 -5.12 -10.14 -0.71
C THR A 345 -4.03 -9.87 -1.74
N GLN A 346 -4.06 -8.72 -2.42
CA GLN A 346 -2.99 -8.30 -3.32
C GLN A 346 -1.69 -7.96 -2.58
N ILE A 347 -1.79 -7.35 -1.38
CA ILE A 347 -0.67 -7.13 -0.46
C ILE A 347 -0.12 -8.48 0.00
N PHE A 348 -0.98 -9.41 0.44
CA PHE A 348 -0.59 -10.76 0.87
C PHE A 348 0.23 -11.48 -0.22
N VAL A 349 -0.24 -11.53 -1.47
CA VAL A 349 0.52 -12.14 -2.59
C VAL A 349 1.90 -11.50 -2.77
N ARG A 350 2.03 -10.17 -2.60
CA ARG A 350 3.33 -9.47 -2.71
C ARG A 350 4.23 -9.65 -1.49
N VAL A 351 3.68 -9.81 -0.29
CA VAL A 351 4.43 -10.18 0.92
C VAL A 351 4.98 -11.60 0.76
N GLN A 352 4.15 -12.56 0.32
CA GLN A 352 4.61 -13.92 0.00
C GLN A 352 5.76 -13.93 -1.03
N LEU A 353 5.64 -13.15 -2.10
CA LEU A 353 6.71 -13.01 -3.10
C LEU A 353 8.02 -12.48 -2.54
N ARG A 354 7.98 -11.57 -1.55
CA ARG A 354 9.19 -10.97 -0.94
C ARG A 354 9.79 -11.82 0.16
N THR A 355 8.96 -12.52 0.93
CA THR A 355 9.42 -13.29 2.09
C THR A 355 9.77 -14.72 1.73
N ILE A 356 8.91 -15.40 0.96
CA ILE A 356 9.13 -16.80 0.57
C ILE A 356 9.99 -16.91 -0.69
N GLY A 357 9.91 -15.96 -1.63
CA GLY A 357 10.71 -15.99 -2.88
C GLY A 357 12.23 -16.16 -2.67
N PRO A 358 12.88 -15.42 -1.74
CA PRO A 358 14.29 -15.63 -1.40
C PRO A 358 14.57 -16.99 -0.76
N VAL A 359 13.68 -17.49 0.11
CA VAL A 359 13.79 -18.83 0.73
C VAL A 359 13.70 -19.93 -0.32
N GLN A 360 12.86 -19.77 -1.34
CA GLN A 360 12.77 -20.69 -2.47
C GLN A 360 14.08 -20.77 -3.27
N PHE A 361 14.77 -19.63 -3.45
CA PHE A 361 16.08 -19.61 -4.09
C PHE A 361 17.17 -20.22 -3.20
N ALA A 362 17.17 -19.91 -1.90
CA ALA A 362 18.09 -20.50 -0.94
C ALA A 362 17.90 -22.02 -0.83
N LEU A 363 16.67 -22.51 -0.81
CA LEU A 363 16.32 -23.93 -0.89
C LEU A 363 16.93 -24.57 -2.14
N PHE A 364 16.64 -24.04 -3.33
CA PHE A 364 17.14 -24.57 -4.59
C PHE A 364 18.66 -24.70 -4.57
N LEU A 365 19.35 -23.61 -4.22
CA LEU A 365 20.81 -23.58 -4.19
C LEU A 365 21.36 -24.55 -3.14
N SER A 366 20.77 -24.60 -1.94
CA SER A 366 21.25 -25.44 -0.85
C SER A 366 20.99 -26.93 -1.11
N THR A 367 19.89 -27.32 -1.74
CA THR A 367 19.66 -28.71 -2.19
C THR A 367 20.66 -29.11 -3.29
N VAL A 368 20.91 -28.25 -4.27
CA VAL A 368 21.91 -28.54 -5.32
C VAL A 368 23.32 -28.68 -4.72
N LEU A 369 23.74 -27.72 -3.89
CA LEU A 369 25.09 -27.66 -3.36
C LEU A 369 25.36 -28.67 -2.24
N LEU A 370 24.45 -28.82 -1.26
CA LEU A 370 24.71 -29.63 -0.06
C LEU A 370 24.12 -31.05 -0.12
N GLU A 371 23.22 -31.35 -1.05
CA GLU A 371 22.65 -32.70 -1.22
C GLU A 371 23.06 -33.34 -2.55
N VAL A 372 22.80 -32.69 -3.70
CA VAL A 372 22.98 -33.32 -5.01
C VAL A 372 24.46 -33.47 -5.40
N VAL A 373 25.25 -32.39 -5.36
CA VAL A 373 26.68 -32.44 -5.74
C VAL A 373 27.46 -33.45 -4.88
N PRO A 374 27.36 -33.46 -3.54
CA PRO A 374 28.12 -34.39 -2.70
C PRO A 374 27.65 -35.85 -2.87
N THR A 375 26.35 -36.09 -3.14
CA THR A 375 25.84 -37.44 -3.45
C THR A 375 26.47 -38.02 -4.72
N LEU A 376 26.69 -37.18 -5.74
CA LEU A 376 27.38 -37.60 -6.97
C LEU A 376 28.87 -37.85 -6.78
N GLN A 377 29.51 -37.16 -5.81
CA GLN A 377 30.94 -37.29 -5.50
C GLN A 377 31.29 -38.53 -4.68
N SER A 378 30.30 -39.26 -4.13
CA SER A 378 30.46 -40.54 -3.41
C SER A 378 30.95 -40.44 -1.96
N ASP A 379 30.96 -39.24 -1.36
CA ASP A 379 31.50 -39.04 -0.02
C ASP A 379 30.57 -39.58 1.08
N CYS A 380 31.12 -40.33 2.04
CA CYS A 380 30.34 -40.83 3.19
C CYS A 380 29.75 -39.69 4.04
N VAL A 381 30.45 -38.55 4.09
CA VAL A 381 30.00 -37.28 4.68
C VAL A 381 28.69 -36.78 4.05
N ALA A 382 28.49 -36.98 2.74
CA ALA A 382 27.26 -36.56 2.06
C ALA A 382 26.03 -37.32 2.57
N ALA A 383 26.17 -38.64 2.78
CA ALA A 383 25.08 -39.49 3.25
C ALA A 383 24.65 -39.14 4.70
N VAL A 384 25.63 -38.81 5.55
CA VAL A 384 25.44 -38.34 6.93
C VAL A 384 24.83 -36.94 6.96
N ASN A 385 25.42 -35.98 6.23
CA ASN A 385 24.91 -34.60 6.18
C ASN A 385 23.50 -34.52 5.59
N SER A 386 23.18 -35.34 4.59
CA SER A 386 21.80 -35.44 4.08
C SER A 386 20.81 -35.88 5.15
N GLN A 387 21.21 -36.74 6.09
CA GLN A 387 20.35 -37.21 7.19
C GLN A 387 20.22 -36.16 8.31
N MET A 388 21.32 -35.49 8.68
CA MET A 388 21.31 -34.39 9.66
C MET A 388 20.49 -33.20 9.15
N GLY A 389 20.81 -32.72 7.96
CA GLY A 389 20.02 -31.75 7.21
C GLY A 389 20.79 -30.51 6.78
N ASN A 390 20.12 -29.36 6.78
CA ASN A 390 20.54 -28.19 6.01
C ASN A 390 20.37 -26.90 6.83
N LEU A 391 21.43 -26.48 7.53
CA LEU A 391 21.44 -25.25 8.34
C LEU A 391 21.07 -23.98 7.54
N PRO A 392 21.61 -23.72 6.32
CA PRO A 392 21.17 -22.57 5.51
C PRO A 392 19.67 -22.53 5.22
N LEU A 393 19.05 -23.69 4.99
CA LEU A 393 17.60 -23.81 4.79
C LEU A 393 16.84 -23.54 6.10
N GLU A 394 17.30 -24.07 7.23
CA GLU A 394 16.71 -23.82 8.55
C GLU A 394 16.72 -22.33 8.91
N LEU A 395 17.86 -21.65 8.74
CA LEU A 395 17.98 -20.20 8.93
C LEU A 395 17.01 -19.42 8.03
N SER A 396 16.84 -19.87 6.78
CA SER A 396 15.92 -19.25 5.80
C SER A 396 14.45 -19.44 6.18
N LEU A 397 14.06 -20.64 6.64
CA LEU A 397 12.70 -20.98 7.08
C LEU A 397 12.34 -20.26 8.38
N THR A 398 13.22 -20.27 9.37
CA THR A 398 13.05 -19.53 10.63
C THR A 398 12.85 -18.05 10.36
N LEU A 399 13.69 -17.43 9.52
CA LEU A 399 13.54 -16.03 9.13
C LEU A 399 12.18 -15.74 8.48
N ALA A 400 11.72 -16.59 7.55
CA ALA A 400 10.42 -16.39 6.91
C ALA A 400 9.23 -16.57 7.86
N ALA A 401 9.26 -17.58 8.73
CA ALA A 401 8.23 -17.80 9.75
C ALA A 401 8.15 -16.64 10.73
N THR A 402 9.30 -16.14 11.22
CA THR A 402 9.39 -14.94 12.06
C THR A 402 8.83 -13.71 11.36
N VAL A 403 9.25 -13.42 10.13
CA VAL A 403 8.82 -12.25 9.35
C VAL A 403 7.32 -12.26 9.08
N LEU A 404 6.76 -13.39 8.65
CA LEU A 404 5.32 -13.53 8.40
C LEU A 404 4.51 -13.45 9.70
N THR A 405 5.00 -14.05 10.79
CA THR A 405 4.35 -13.97 12.11
C THR A 405 4.31 -12.55 12.64
N ILE A 406 5.42 -11.80 12.54
CA ILE A 406 5.45 -10.39 12.92
C ILE A 406 4.41 -9.61 12.10
N LEU A 407 4.43 -9.71 10.77
CA LEU A 407 3.52 -8.96 9.89
C LEU A 407 2.04 -9.24 10.14
N TYR A 408 1.66 -10.50 10.35
CA TYR A 408 0.27 -10.90 10.53
C TYR A 408 -0.15 -11.03 12.00
N SER A 409 0.70 -10.66 12.96
CA SER A 409 0.33 -10.57 14.37
C SER A 409 -0.58 -9.37 14.67
N PRO A 410 -1.50 -9.46 15.66
CA PRO A 410 -2.25 -8.31 16.16
C PRO A 410 -1.35 -7.27 16.86
N THR A 411 -1.58 -5.98 16.61
CA THR A 411 -0.88 -4.88 17.33
C THR A 411 -1.64 -4.41 18.58
N SER A 412 -1.03 -3.51 19.36
CA SER A 412 -1.63 -2.85 20.53
C SER A 412 -1.66 -1.32 20.47
N SER A 413 -0.89 -0.68 19.60
CA SER A 413 -0.84 0.78 19.50
C SER A 413 -2.04 1.31 18.72
N ALA A 414 -2.88 2.13 19.36
CA ALA A 414 -4.00 2.83 18.71
C ALA A 414 -3.53 3.81 17.61
N TRP A 415 -2.26 4.23 17.63
CA TRP A 415 -1.68 5.18 16.68
C TRP A 415 -0.95 4.53 15.50
N ASP A 416 -0.58 3.26 15.63
CA ASP A 416 -0.37 2.37 14.48
C ASP A 416 -1.68 1.60 14.21
N SER A 417 -2.81 2.31 14.10
CA SER A 417 -4.11 1.68 13.81
C SER A 417 -4.51 1.88 12.33
N PRO A 418 -5.09 0.87 11.66
CA PRO A 418 -5.70 1.01 10.35
C PRO A 418 -6.90 1.94 10.42
N LEU A 419 -7.46 2.21 11.60
CA LEU A 419 -8.49 3.22 11.80
C LEU A 419 -7.93 4.63 11.55
N VAL A 420 -6.78 4.96 12.14
CA VAL A 420 -6.09 6.24 11.86
C VAL A 420 -5.67 6.30 10.39
N GLN A 421 -5.09 5.22 9.85
CA GLN A 421 -4.76 5.16 8.42
C GLN A 421 -5.99 5.23 7.50
N ALA A 422 -7.16 4.74 7.93
CA ALA A 422 -8.43 4.86 7.21
C ALA A 422 -8.97 6.29 7.25
N PHE A 423 -8.98 6.94 8.42
CA PHE A 423 -9.32 8.37 8.55
C PHE A 423 -8.37 9.27 7.74
N LEU A 424 -7.09 8.91 7.63
CA LEU A 424 -6.11 9.55 6.74
C LEU A 424 -6.32 9.22 5.25
N GLN A 425 -7.14 8.21 4.94
CA GLN A 425 -7.57 7.82 3.60
C GLN A 425 -8.98 8.30 3.23
N GLU A 426 -9.73 8.87 4.18
CA GLU A 426 -11.00 9.53 3.90
C GLU A 426 -10.79 10.82 3.11
N PHE A 427 -11.78 11.14 2.28
CA PHE A 427 -11.84 12.34 1.47
C PHE A 427 -13.29 12.83 1.39
N SER A 428 -13.47 14.13 1.19
CA SER A 428 -14.77 14.73 0.94
C SER A 428 -15.04 14.82 -0.55
N TRP A 429 -16.29 14.60 -0.96
CA TRP A 429 -16.69 14.75 -2.36
C TRP A 429 -16.79 16.21 -2.75
N THR A 430 -17.36 17.04 -1.88
CA THR A 430 -17.67 18.46 -2.13
C THR A 430 -17.10 19.36 -1.05
N GLN A 431 -16.71 20.58 -1.40
CA GLN A 431 -16.10 21.53 -0.45
C GLN A 431 -17.08 21.89 0.68
N ALA A 432 -18.38 21.93 0.39
CA ALA A 432 -19.44 22.18 1.38
C ALA A 432 -19.61 21.05 2.42
N ALA A 433 -19.21 19.82 2.11
CA ALA A 433 -19.34 18.68 3.03
C ALA A 433 -18.19 18.57 4.05
N VAL A 434 -17.07 19.28 3.82
CA VAL A 434 -15.86 19.22 4.65
C VAL A 434 -16.11 19.39 6.15
N PRO A 435 -16.91 20.36 6.65
CA PRO A 435 -17.15 20.51 8.08
C PRO A 435 -17.87 19.30 8.69
N ALA A 436 -18.83 18.72 7.97
CA ALA A 436 -19.58 17.54 8.40
C ALA A 436 -18.71 16.27 8.39
N ASP A 437 -17.88 16.08 7.37
CA ASP A 437 -16.95 14.96 7.27
C ASP A 437 -15.89 15.02 8.38
N LEU A 438 -15.35 16.21 8.68
CA LEU A 438 -14.41 16.43 9.79
C LEU A 438 -15.06 16.17 11.16
N ALA A 439 -16.28 16.67 11.38
CA ALA A 439 -17.03 16.42 12.61
C ALA A 439 -17.28 14.91 12.81
N ARG A 440 -17.71 14.21 11.75
CA ARG A 440 -17.89 12.75 11.75
C ARG A 440 -16.59 12.03 12.09
N ARG A 441 -15.47 12.37 11.41
CA ARG A 441 -14.14 11.77 11.66
C ARG A 441 -13.72 11.92 13.12
N ASN A 442 -13.89 13.11 13.69
CA ASN A 442 -13.51 13.41 15.06
C ASN A 442 -14.40 12.69 16.08
N ALA A 443 -15.71 12.56 15.82
CA ALA A 443 -16.63 11.78 16.66
C ALA A 443 -16.30 10.27 16.63
N LEU A 444 -15.93 9.72 15.46
CA LEU A 444 -15.50 8.33 15.32
C LEU A 444 -14.17 8.05 16.03
N LEU A 445 -13.25 9.01 16.06
CA LEU A 445 -12.01 8.94 16.82
C LEU A 445 -12.29 8.84 18.33
N ALA A 446 -13.04 9.80 18.89
CA ALA A 446 -13.36 9.84 20.32
C ALA A 446 -14.09 8.55 20.79
N ALA A 447 -15.00 8.02 19.97
CA ALA A 447 -15.67 6.75 20.24
C ALA A 447 -14.70 5.54 20.25
N SER A 448 -13.64 5.57 19.44
CA SER A 448 -12.60 4.54 19.45
C SER A 448 -11.66 4.66 20.65
N GLU A 449 -11.39 5.87 21.13
CA GLU A 449 -10.52 6.13 22.28
C GLU A 449 -11.13 5.57 23.57
N ALA A 450 -12.42 5.87 23.81
CA ALA A 450 -13.17 5.36 24.95
C ALA A 450 -13.17 3.82 25.03
N ALA A 451 -13.35 3.14 23.89
CA ALA A 451 -13.32 1.68 23.82
C ALA A 451 -11.92 1.08 24.10
N THR A 452 -10.85 1.85 23.93
CA THR A 452 -9.47 1.38 24.13
C THR A 452 -9.01 1.55 25.59
N ALA A 453 -9.50 2.56 26.30
CA ALA A 453 -9.13 2.85 27.69
C ALA A 453 -9.57 1.76 28.69
N ALA A 454 -10.70 1.09 28.43
CA ALA A 454 -11.28 0.07 29.31
C ALA A 454 -10.50 -1.27 29.38
N GLY A 455 -9.36 -1.41 28.68
CA GLY A 455 -8.70 -2.71 28.46
C GLY A 455 -7.29 -2.89 29.04
N GLU A 456 -6.67 -1.89 29.68
CA GLU A 456 -5.22 -1.91 30.00
C GLU A 456 -4.88 -2.17 31.49
N GLN A 457 -5.23 -3.36 32.01
CA GLN A 457 -4.66 -3.90 33.26
C GLN A 457 -4.23 -5.38 33.12
N GLY A 458 -3.06 -5.74 33.67
CA GLY A 458 -2.62 -7.15 33.79
C GLY A 458 -1.09 -7.41 33.77
N MET A 459 -0.67 -8.36 34.61
CA MET A 459 0.73 -8.72 34.92
C MET A 459 1.58 -9.23 33.73
N LEU A 460 0.97 -9.88 32.72
CA LEU A 460 1.66 -10.35 31.50
C LEU A 460 2.28 -9.22 30.64
N ASN A 461 2.01 -7.95 30.98
CA ASN A 461 2.56 -6.79 30.29
C ASN A 461 4.01 -6.44 30.67
N GLU A 462 4.58 -6.94 31.76
CA GLU A 462 5.94 -6.55 32.18
C GLU A 462 7.04 -7.24 31.35
N VAL A 463 6.98 -8.57 31.24
CA VAL A 463 7.92 -9.37 30.42
C VAL A 463 7.82 -8.97 28.93
N THR A 464 6.60 -8.75 28.44
CA THR A 464 6.38 -8.23 27.08
C THR A 464 6.74 -6.74 26.97
N GLY A 465 6.76 -6.01 28.08
CA GLY A 465 7.12 -4.60 28.21
C GLY A 465 8.59 -4.32 27.90
N PHE A 466 9.51 -5.21 28.29
CA PHE A 466 10.94 -5.08 27.95
C PHE A 466 11.17 -5.17 26.43
N MET A 467 10.64 -6.22 25.78
CA MET A 467 10.69 -6.32 24.31
C MET A 467 9.92 -5.16 23.63
N ARG A 468 8.78 -4.72 24.18
CA ARG A 468 8.01 -3.57 23.69
C ARG A 468 8.78 -2.26 23.78
N LYS A 469 9.61 -2.03 24.81
CA LYS A 469 10.50 -0.86 24.90
C LYS A 469 11.61 -0.92 23.84
N GLY A 470 12.27 -2.07 23.67
CA GLY A 470 13.30 -2.27 22.65
C GLY A 470 12.79 -2.05 21.21
N PHE A 471 11.68 -2.68 20.85
CA PHE A 471 11.06 -2.48 19.52
C PHE A 471 10.35 -1.12 19.38
N GLY A 472 9.85 -0.54 20.46
CA GLY A 472 9.16 0.76 20.48
C GLY A 472 10.09 1.95 20.23
N ALA A 473 11.28 1.95 20.83
CA ALA A 473 12.33 2.94 20.56
C ALA A 473 12.74 2.94 19.06
N LEU A 474 12.75 1.75 18.44
CA LEU A 474 13.00 1.55 17.01
C LEU A 474 11.83 2.01 16.11
N ALA A 475 10.62 2.15 16.67
CA ALA A 475 9.39 2.44 15.93
C ALA A 475 8.98 3.92 15.89
N GLN A 476 9.55 4.78 16.75
CA GLN A 476 9.15 6.20 16.89
C GLN A 476 7.66 6.42 17.22
N VAL A 477 7.13 5.65 18.16
CA VAL A 477 5.74 5.78 18.63
C VAL A 477 5.55 7.15 19.30
N GLN A 478 4.56 7.93 18.84
CA GLN A 478 4.13 9.18 19.47
C GLN A 478 3.21 8.91 20.67
N ASP A 479 3.15 9.87 21.59
CA ASP A 479 2.21 9.85 22.71
C ASP A 479 0.74 9.99 22.25
N ARG A 480 -0.20 9.47 23.05
CA ARG A 480 -1.57 9.20 22.60
C ARG A 480 -2.35 10.48 22.32
N ASP A 481 -2.41 11.38 23.29
CA ASP A 481 -3.24 12.58 23.21
C ASP A 481 -2.64 13.59 22.21
N ALA A 482 -1.30 13.61 22.10
CA ALA A 482 -0.57 14.38 21.10
C ALA A 482 -0.90 13.94 19.65
N ALA A 483 -1.14 12.64 19.42
CA ALA A 483 -1.48 12.12 18.11
C ALA A 483 -2.97 12.32 17.75
N ALA A 484 -3.88 12.32 18.74
CA ALA A 484 -5.28 12.73 18.56
C ALA A 484 -5.39 14.21 18.17
N ALA A 485 -4.70 15.08 18.93
CA ALA A 485 -4.58 16.50 18.62
C ALA A 485 -3.89 16.76 17.27
N GLN A 486 -3.03 15.85 16.78
CA GLN A 486 -2.48 15.91 15.44
C GLN A 486 -3.54 15.54 14.39
N LEU A 487 -4.25 14.41 14.52
CA LEU A 487 -5.22 13.98 13.49
C LEU A 487 -6.37 14.98 13.34
N ALA A 488 -6.84 15.60 14.43
CA ALA A 488 -7.86 16.64 14.38
C ALA A 488 -7.44 17.83 13.46
N LYS A 489 -6.14 18.12 13.38
CA LYS A 489 -5.54 19.19 12.56
C LYS A 489 -5.13 18.74 11.15
N GLU A 490 -5.26 17.45 10.83
CA GLU A 490 -4.91 16.94 9.50
C GLU A 490 -6.02 17.26 8.48
N PRO A 491 -5.70 17.91 7.34
CA PRO A 491 -6.68 18.31 6.33
C PRO A 491 -7.25 17.10 5.60
N ILE A 492 -8.46 17.27 5.06
CA ILE A 492 -9.15 16.27 4.23
C ILE A 492 -8.96 16.61 2.75
N PHE A 493 -8.78 15.60 1.90
CA PHE A 493 -8.74 15.80 0.45
C PHE A 493 -10.15 16.09 -0.04
N VAL A 494 -10.31 17.00 -1.01
CA VAL A 494 -11.62 17.37 -1.56
C VAL A 494 -11.61 17.10 -3.06
N MET A 495 -12.54 16.27 -3.54
CA MET A 495 -12.61 15.89 -4.95
C MET A 495 -13.02 17.07 -5.84
N GLU A 496 -14.04 17.83 -5.45
CA GLU A 496 -14.45 19.10 -6.09
C GLU A 496 -13.25 20.04 -6.30
N THR A 497 -12.49 20.32 -5.24
CA THR A 497 -11.28 21.16 -5.30
C THR A 497 -10.21 20.56 -6.20
N ALA A 498 -10.01 19.23 -6.20
CA ALA A 498 -9.09 18.57 -7.13
C ALA A 498 -9.49 18.76 -8.60
N LEU A 499 -10.79 18.71 -8.92
CA LEU A 499 -11.30 18.96 -10.27
C LEU A 499 -11.16 20.43 -10.69
N ARG A 500 -11.46 21.37 -9.79
CA ARG A 500 -11.25 22.81 -10.04
C ARG A 500 -9.78 23.11 -10.34
N MET A 501 -8.87 22.62 -9.48
CA MET A 501 -7.43 22.79 -9.62
C MET A 501 -6.87 22.11 -10.89
N PHE A 502 -7.48 21.00 -11.32
CA PHE A 502 -7.14 20.36 -12.59
C PHE A 502 -7.50 21.24 -13.80
N TYR A 503 -8.68 21.88 -13.80
CA TYR A 503 -9.07 22.82 -14.86
C TYR A 503 -8.10 24.02 -14.90
N TRP A 504 -7.75 24.59 -13.75
CA TRP A 504 -6.75 25.65 -13.63
C TRP A 504 -5.35 25.23 -14.14
N CYS A 505 -4.92 23.98 -13.87
CA CYS A 505 -3.71 23.43 -14.48
C CYS A 505 -3.78 23.38 -16.01
N ARG A 506 -4.95 23.08 -16.60
CA ARG A 506 -5.15 23.08 -18.05
C ARG A 506 -5.18 24.49 -18.64
N LEU A 507 -5.78 25.44 -17.94
CA LEU A 507 -5.80 26.85 -18.33
C LEU A 507 -4.38 27.42 -18.41
N ALA A 508 -3.52 27.10 -17.44
CA ALA A 508 -2.13 27.56 -17.43
C ALA A 508 -1.29 27.06 -18.62
N TYR A 509 -1.73 26.05 -19.38
CA TYR A 509 -1.11 25.61 -20.63
C TYR A 509 -1.57 26.39 -21.87
N ARG A 510 -2.50 27.34 -21.74
CA ARG A 510 -3.02 28.14 -22.85
C ARG A 510 -2.12 29.37 -23.10
N ASP A 511 -1.64 29.46 -24.33
CA ASP A 511 -0.64 30.45 -24.72
C ASP A 511 -1.27 31.78 -25.15
N ASP A 512 -2.54 31.77 -25.56
CA ASP A 512 -3.30 32.98 -25.93
C ASP A 512 -3.40 33.99 -24.78
N GLU A 513 -3.40 35.27 -25.13
CA GLU A 513 -3.36 36.38 -24.17
C GLU A 513 -4.68 36.52 -23.40
N GLN A 514 -5.81 36.30 -24.07
CA GLN A 514 -7.15 36.48 -23.50
C GLN A 514 -7.65 35.26 -22.71
N LEU A 515 -7.00 34.10 -22.85
CA LEU A 515 -7.40 32.83 -22.25
C LEU A 515 -8.86 32.46 -22.58
N ASP A 516 -9.25 32.59 -23.86
CA ASP A 516 -10.62 32.36 -24.36
C ASP A 516 -10.74 31.12 -25.25
N TYR A 517 -10.07 30.03 -24.87
CA TYR A 517 -10.15 28.79 -25.63
C TYR A 517 -11.51 28.10 -25.39
N LYS A 518 -12.20 27.73 -26.48
CA LYS A 518 -13.56 27.15 -26.53
C LYS A 518 -13.97 26.26 -25.34
N HIS A 519 -13.10 25.31 -24.94
CA HIS A 519 -13.39 24.35 -23.85
C HIS A 519 -12.55 24.56 -22.58
N VAL A 520 -11.63 25.53 -22.56
CA VAL A 520 -10.77 25.87 -21.42
C VAL A 520 -10.48 27.37 -21.43
N ASN A 521 -11.44 28.17 -20.95
CA ASN A 521 -11.34 29.62 -20.84
C ASN A 521 -11.23 30.12 -19.38
N ILE A 522 -10.78 31.37 -19.22
CA ILE A 522 -10.60 32.07 -17.93
C ILE A 522 -11.93 32.40 -17.25
N GLN A 523 -12.99 32.71 -18.00
CA GLN A 523 -14.30 33.07 -17.44
C GLN A 523 -14.85 31.93 -16.57
N HIS A 524 -14.94 30.72 -17.14
CA HIS A 524 -15.32 29.52 -16.40
C HIS A 524 -14.32 29.22 -15.28
N ALA A 525 -13.01 29.45 -15.48
CA ALA A 525 -12.00 29.24 -14.43
C ALA A 525 -12.24 30.10 -13.18
N MET A 526 -12.56 31.39 -13.40
CA MET A 526 -12.90 32.34 -12.35
C MET A 526 -14.19 31.94 -11.64
N GLU A 527 -15.23 31.55 -12.37
CA GLU A 527 -16.51 31.09 -11.80
C GLU A 527 -16.34 29.92 -10.82
N LEU A 528 -15.41 28.99 -11.07
CA LEU A 528 -15.16 27.84 -10.18
C LEU A 528 -14.76 28.23 -8.75
N PHE A 529 -14.09 29.36 -8.55
CA PHE A 529 -13.82 29.92 -7.22
C PHE A 529 -14.65 31.19 -6.96
N GLY A 530 -15.42 31.63 -7.95
CA GLY A 530 -16.16 32.88 -7.99
C GLY A 530 -15.25 34.10 -7.82
N LEU A 531 -14.20 34.16 -8.64
CA LEU A 531 -13.23 35.26 -8.75
C LEU A 531 -13.77 36.33 -9.71
N ASP A 532 -13.24 37.55 -9.65
CA ASP A 532 -13.71 38.68 -10.45
C ASP A 532 -12.60 39.44 -11.20
N GLN A 533 -11.33 39.19 -10.88
CA GLN A 533 -10.16 39.80 -11.53
C GLN A 533 -9.08 38.75 -11.84
N TRP A 534 -8.29 38.97 -12.89
CA TRP A 534 -7.19 38.08 -13.27
C TRP A 534 -6.06 38.79 -14.03
N GLU A 535 -4.89 38.16 -14.05
CA GLU A 535 -3.72 38.56 -14.84
C GLU A 535 -2.84 37.36 -15.23
N LYS A 536 -2.01 37.53 -16.27
CA LYS A 536 -1.02 36.55 -16.73
C LYS A 536 0.39 37.11 -16.48
N ILE A 537 1.21 36.40 -15.71
CA ILE A 537 2.61 36.79 -15.44
C ILE A 537 3.52 35.87 -16.27
N LEU A 538 4.41 36.48 -17.06
CA LEU A 538 5.33 35.81 -17.98
C LEU A 538 6.79 36.19 -17.68
N ASP A 539 7.67 35.18 -17.70
CA ASP A 539 9.10 35.33 -17.98
C ASP A 539 9.45 34.69 -19.35
N PRO A 540 9.76 35.50 -20.38
CA PRO A 540 10.07 34.97 -21.72
C PRO A 540 11.40 34.20 -21.76
N ASP A 541 12.36 34.51 -20.89
CA ASP A 541 13.70 33.89 -20.89
C ASP A 541 13.68 32.41 -20.51
N THR A 542 12.65 31.97 -19.78
CA THR A 542 12.48 30.56 -19.36
C THR A 542 11.18 29.91 -19.82
N ASP A 543 10.38 30.59 -20.64
CA ASP A 543 9.01 30.17 -21.01
C ASP A 543 8.18 29.81 -19.76
N THR A 544 8.34 30.60 -18.70
CA THR A 544 7.67 30.40 -17.39
C THR A 544 6.47 31.33 -17.29
N HIS A 545 5.27 30.74 -17.13
CA HIS A 545 4.00 31.47 -17.06
C HIS A 545 3.24 31.08 -15.79
N ALA A 546 2.59 32.07 -15.17
CA ALA A 546 1.55 31.87 -14.18
C ALA A 546 0.28 32.62 -14.60
N VAL A 547 -0.88 32.00 -14.36
CA VAL A 547 -2.17 32.69 -14.36
C VAL A 547 -2.55 32.92 -12.91
N LEU A 548 -2.85 34.17 -12.57
CA LEU A 548 -3.28 34.62 -11.25
C LEU A 548 -4.69 35.20 -11.38
N ALA A 549 -5.61 34.81 -10.51
CA ALA A 549 -6.93 35.42 -10.40
C ALA A 549 -7.35 35.55 -8.94
N TRP A 550 -8.19 36.52 -8.63
CA TRP A 550 -8.57 36.83 -7.27
C TRP A 550 -9.99 37.42 -7.18
N SER A 551 -10.50 37.48 -5.96
CA SER A 551 -11.59 38.37 -5.57
C SER A 551 -11.29 38.95 -4.20
N VAL A 552 -11.22 40.27 -4.11
CA VAL A 552 -11.03 41.00 -2.84
C VAL A 552 -12.24 40.79 -1.94
N ALA A 553 -13.45 40.84 -2.52
CA ALA A 553 -14.71 40.65 -1.80
C ALA A 553 -14.87 39.25 -1.19
N LYS A 554 -14.22 38.22 -1.78
CA LYS A 554 -14.19 36.85 -1.24
C LYS A 554 -12.87 36.47 -0.55
N GLN A 555 -11.94 37.42 -0.44
CA GLN A 555 -10.63 37.24 0.21
C GLN A 555 -9.89 35.98 -0.25
N GLN A 556 -9.90 35.68 -1.55
CA GLN A 556 -9.19 34.51 -2.10
C GLN A 556 -8.54 34.78 -3.46
N ALA A 557 -7.40 34.12 -3.68
CA ALA A 557 -6.65 34.15 -4.92
C ALA A 557 -6.22 32.75 -5.37
N VAL A 558 -6.28 32.48 -6.68
CA VAL A 558 -5.83 31.25 -7.33
C VAL A 558 -4.61 31.53 -8.19
N ILE A 559 -3.55 30.74 -8.02
CA ILE A 559 -2.32 30.81 -8.83
C ILE A 559 -2.07 29.46 -9.50
N ALA A 560 -2.03 29.43 -10.83
CA ALA A 560 -1.78 28.25 -11.63
C ALA A 560 -0.52 28.41 -12.49
N PHE A 561 0.45 27.50 -12.33
CA PHE A 561 1.72 27.54 -13.05
C PHE A 561 1.73 26.59 -14.27
N ARG A 562 2.18 27.10 -15.41
CA ARG A 562 2.39 26.34 -16.65
C ARG A 562 3.49 25.29 -16.46
N GLY A 563 3.29 24.11 -17.03
CA GLY A 563 4.35 23.10 -17.15
C GLY A 563 4.96 23.12 -18.55
N THR A 564 6.08 22.43 -18.74
CA THR A 564 6.68 22.25 -20.08
C THR A 564 5.72 21.50 -21.01
N SER A 565 5.63 21.92 -22.27
CA SER A 565 4.81 21.30 -23.32
C SER A 565 5.43 20.01 -23.88
N SER A 566 6.77 19.91 -23.93
CA SER A 566 7.51 18.71 -24.33
C SER A 566 7.87 17.82 -23.15
N MET A 567 7.42 16.56 -23.18
CA MET A 567 7.73 15.54 -22.18
C MET A 567 9.17 15.00 -22.29
N GLU A 568 9.77 15.05 -23.48
CA GLU A 568 11.16 14.62 -23.69
C GLU A 568 12.14 15.58 -23.01
N ASN A 569 11.94 16.89 -23.21
CA ASN A 569 12.70 17.95 -22.53
C ASN A 569 12.63 17.79 -21.00
N VAL A 570 11.46 17.49 -20.43
CA VAL A 570 11.31 17.24 -18.98
C VAL A 570 12.19 16.08 -18.50
N MET A 571 12.39 15.03 -19.30
CA MET A 571 13.24 13.90 -18.89
C MET A 571 14.74 14.15 -19.11
N THR A 572 15.12 14.92 -20.13
CA THR A 572 16.53 15.24 -20.42
C THR A 572 17.06 16.42 -19.59
N ASP A 573 16.24 17.42 -19.29
CA ASP A 573 16.66 18.67 -18.65
C ASP A 573 16.64 18.63 -17.12
N ILE A 574 16.26 17.51 -16.50
CA ILE A 574 16.40 17.27 -15.05
C ILE A 574 17.87 17.00 -14.71
N LYS A 575 18.69 18.04 -14.87
CA LYS A 575 20.03 18.18 -14.28
C LYS A 575 19.88 18.26 -12.76
N ALA A 576 19.82 17.08 -12.14
CA ALA A 576 19.39 16.85 -10.77
C ALA A 576 20.38 17.29 -9.68
N TRP A 577 20.86 18.53 -9.73
CA TRP A 577 21.75 19.10 -8.72
C TRP A 577 20.98 19.83 -7.61
N PRO A 578 21.29 19.59 -6.32
CA PRO A 578 20.66 20.32 -5.22
C PRO A 578 21.36 21.66 -4.95
N VAL A 579 20.63 22.76 -5.06
CA VAL A 579 21.09 24.11 -4.74
C VAL A 579 20.52 24.61 -3.42
N LEU A 580 21.18 25.60 -2.82
CA LEU A 580 20.68 26.29 -1.63
C LEU A 580 19.36 27.00 -1.98
N HIS A 581 18.34 26.84 -1.13
CA HIS A 581 17.07 27.55 -1.28
C HIS A 581 17.10 28.80 -0.39
N GLN A 582 17.24 29.99 -0.97
CA GLN A 582 17.55 31.21 -0.21
C GLN A 582 16.36 31.74 0.64
N PRO A 583 16.64 32.43 1.75
CA PRO A 583 17.96 32.56 2.40
C PRO A 583 18.42 31.22 3.02
N GLU A 584 19.72 31.03 3.28
CA GLU A 584 20.20 29.81 3.95
C GLU A 584 19.47 29.61 5.29
N ARG A 585 18.91 28.41 5.44
CA ARG A 585 18.22 27.98 6.65
C ARG A 585 18.39 26.49 6.87
N LYS A 586 18.31 26.08 8.13
CA LYS A 586 18.46 24.68 8.56
C LYS A 586 17.17 24.21 9.22
N TYR A 587 16.58 23.14 8.70
CA TYR A 587 15.44 22.48 9.33
C TYR A 587 15.91 21.21 10.04
N LYS A 588 15.73 21.14 11.36
CA LYS A 588 16.22 20.05 12.23
C LYS A 588 17.70 19.72 11.97
N GLY A 589 18.55 20.76 12.02
CA GLY A 589 20.01 20.68 11.86
C GLY A 589 20.54 20.50 10.43
N ARG A 590 19.68 20.44 9.39
CA ARG A 590 20.11 20.21 8.00
C ARG A 590 19.71 21.37 7.08
N THR A 591 20.66 21.87 6.30
CA THR A 591 20.43 22.96 5.32
C THR A 591 19.36 22.58 4.30
N VAL A 592 18.41 23.48 4.08
CA VAL A 592 17.33 23.34 3.11
C VAL A 592 17.88 23.56 1.70
N ARG A 593 17.64 22.60 0.81
CA ARG A 593 18.07 22.64 -0.59
C ARG A 593 16.92 22.26 -1.53
N CYS A 594 16.89 22.88 -2.70
CA CYS A 594 15.90 22.67 -3.75
C CYS A 594 16.57 22.28 -5.07
N HIS A 595 15.79 21.95 -6.10
CA HIS A 595 16.28 21.49 -7.40
C HIS A 595 16.77 22.68 -8.26
N ALA A 596 18.01 22.61 -8.76
CA ALA A 596 18.65 23.69 -9.51
C ALA A 596 17.78 24.25 -10.65
N GLY A 597 17.26 23.39 -11.53
CA GLY A 597 16.47 23.83 -12.68
C GLY A 597 15.15 24.51 -12.30
N PHE A 598 14.44 23.98 -11.29
CA PHE A 598 13.15 24.55 -10.86
C PHE A 598 13.37 25.88 -10.14
N TYR A 599 14.44 26.00 -9.36
CA TYR A 599 14.80 27.22 -8.67
C TYR A 599 15.33 28.30 -9.63
N LYS A 600 16.08 27.92 -10.67
CA LYS A 600 16.47 28.84 -11.74
C LYS A 600 15.25 29.41 -12.46
N ALA A 601 14.30 28.55 -12.88
CA ALA A 601 13.06 28.99 -13.53
C ALA A 601 12.23 29.91 -12.61
N TRP A 602 12.14 29.60 -11.32
CA TRP A 602 11.45 30.44 -10.34
C TRP A 602 12.06 31.84 -10.19
N LEU A 603 13.40 31.97 -10.20
CA LEU A 603 14.11 33.25 -10.05
C LEU A 603 14.37 34.00 -11.37
N SER A 604 14.13 33.39 -12.52
CA SER A 604 14.46 33.98 -13.83
C SER A 604 13.62 35.23 -14.12
N GLY A 605 14.22 36.24 -14.78
CA GLY A 605 13.52 37.46 -15.19
C GLY A 605 12.80 38.23 -14.08
N GLY A 606 13.16 38.03 -12.81
CA GLY A 606 12.43 38.55 -11.64
C GLY A 606 11.03 37.95 -11.47
N PHE A 607 10.77 36.75 -12.00
CA PHE A 607 9.46 36.10 -12.01
C PHE A 607 8.91 35.90 -10.60
N SER A 608 9.73 35.37 -9.68
CA SER A 608 9.33 35.20 -8.28
C SER A 608 8.96 36.52 -7.62
N GLU A 609 9.70 37.58 -7.89
CA GLU A 609 9.50 38.91 -7.34
C GLU A 609 8.21 39.53 -7.87
N LYS A 610 7.92 39.39 -9.18
CA LYS A 610 6.65 39.82 -9.80
C LYS A 610 5.45 39.13 -9.15
N VAL A 611 5.45 37.79 -9.13
CA VAL A 611 4.37 36.99 -8.52
C VAL A 611 4.18 37.34 -7.05
N LEU A 612 5.26 37.32 -6.26
CA LEU A 612 5.17 37.57 -4.82
C LEU A 612 4.83 39.03 -4.50
N LYS A 613 5.28 40.01 -5.29
CA LYS A 613 4.87 41.41 -5.13
C LYS A 613 3.37 41.56 -5.33
N ARG A 614 2.83 40.95 -6.39
CA ARG A 614 1.39 40.99 -6.63
C ARG A 614 0.59 40.34 -5.51
N LEU A 615 1.00 39.16 -5.03
CA LEU A 615 0.30 38.49 -3.94
C LEU A 615 0.30 39.32 -2.63
N ARG A 616 1.36 40.10 -2.35
CA ARG A 616 1.36 41.07 -1.26
C ARG A 616 0.39 42.23 -1.50
N GLU A 617 0.43 42.86 -2.67
CA GLU A 617 -0.52 43.92 -3.03
C GLU A 617 -1.98 43.49 -2.92
N LEU A 618 -2.29 42.20 -3.16
CA LEU A 618 -3.63 41.63 -3.03
C LEU A 618 -4.00 41.29 -1.57
N ASP A 619 -3.04 40.82 -0.75
CA ASP A 619 -3.24 40.60 0.69
C ASP A 619 -3.46 41.92 1.44
N ASP A 620 -2.72 42.96 1.06
CA ASP A 620 -2.85 44.33 1.59
C ASP A 620 -4.21 45.00 1.28
N GLN A 621 -5.03 44.41 0.38
CA GLN A 621 -6.35 44.92 -0.01
C GLN A 621 -7.52 44.33 0.80
N VAL A 622 -7.29 43.34 1.67
CA VAL A 622 -8.37 42.65 2.40
C VAL A 622 -8.28 42.85 3.91
N GLU A 623 -9.44 42.94 4.57
CA GLU A 623 -9.51 42.91 6.04
C GLU A 623 -9.19 41.50 6.55
N GLY A 624 -7.94 41.27 6.98
CA GLY A 624 -7.46 39.99 7.49
C GLY A 624 -6.35 39.41 6.61
N HIS A 625 -6.59 38.22 6.05
CA HIS A 625 -5.62 37.51 5.21
C HIS A 625 -6.28 36.85 4.01
N MET A 626 -5.69 37.03 2.84
CA MET A 626 -6.04 36.37 1.59
C MET A 626 -5.82 34.86 1.69
N ARG A 627 -6.82 34.07 1.27
CA ARG A 627 -6.70 32.62 1.08
C ARG A 627 -6.02 32.33 -0.25
N PHE A 628 -4.93 31.56 -0.23
CA PHE A 628 -4.17 31.22 -1.44
C PHE A 628 -4.41 29.77 -1.90
N TRP A 629 -4.90 29.64 -3.12
CA TRP A 629 -5.11 28.39 -3.83
C TRP A 629 -4.00 28.21 -4.87
N VAL A 630 -3.12 27.22 -4.72
CA VAL A 630 -1.93 27.08 -5.58
C VAL A 630 -1.95 25.76 -6.34
N THR A 631 -1.76 25.81 -7.66
CA THR A 631 -1.77 24.61 -8.51
C THR A 631 -0.75 24.65 -9.65
N GLY A 632 -0.50 23.48 -10.22
CA GLY A 632 0.42 23.31 -11.32
C GLY A 632 0.60 21.84 -11.70
N HIS A 633 0.83 21.62 -12.99
CA HIS A 633 1.10 20.31 -13.57
C HIS A 633 2.57 20.19 -13.99
N SER A 634 3.17 19.00 -13.85
CA SER A 634 4.56 18.75 -14.28
C SER A 634 5.56 19.74 -13.66
N LEU A 635 6.39 20.44 -14.48
CA LEU A 635 7.24 21.56 -14.07
C LEU A 635 6.46 22.65 -13.32
N GLY A 636 5.25 22.98 -13.76
CA GLY A 636 4.38 23.95 -13.08
C GLY A 636 4.02 23.50 -11.67
N GLY A 637 3.89 22.18 -11.44
CA GLY A 637 3.73 21.62 -10.09
C GLY A 637 4.95 21.85 -9.20
N ALA A 638 6.16 21.89 -9.77
CA ALA A 638 7.38 22.22 -9.04
C ALA A 638 7.47 23.71 -8.70
N LEU A 639 7.06 24.58 -9.64
CA LEU A 639 6.97 26.03 -9.43
C LEU A 639 5.90 26.36 -8.38
N ALA A 640 4.72 25.73 -8.45
CA ALA A 640 3.68 25.82 -7.43
C ALA A 640 4.20 25.50 -6.02
N VAL A 641 5.03 24.46 -5.87
CA VAL A 641 5.66 24.12 -4.58
C VAL A 641 6.68 25.17 -4.12
N LEU A 642 7.46 25.77 -5.03
CA LEU A 642 8.38 26.87 -4.67
C LEU A 642 7.61 28.13 -4.29
N ALA A 643 6.57 28.48 -5.04
CA ALA A 643 5.65 29.57 -4.78
C ALA A 643 4.96 29.41 -3.42
N THR A 644 4.30 28.28 -3.15
CA THR A 644 3.70 27.96 -1.83
C THR A 644 4.72 28.08 -0.69
N SER A 645 5.97 27.66 -0.90
CA SER A 645 7.05 27.82 0.10
C SER A 645 7.50 29.27 0.31
N ALA A 646 7.25 30.17 -0.64
CA ALA A 646 7.53 31.59 -0.53
C ALA A 646 6.33 32.35 0.04
N ILE A 647 5.11 32.05 -0.41
CA ILE A 647 3.84 32.59 0.10
C ILE A 647 3.75 32.33 1.61
N ARG A 648 3.93 31.09 2.09
CA ARG A 648 3.92 30.77 3.54
C ARG A 648 4.99 31.52 4.37
N ARG A 649 6.02 32.09 3.74
CA ARG A 649 7.04 32.91 4.45
C ARG A 649 6.70 34.40 4.48
N GLN A 650 5.94 34.88 3.51
CA GLN A 650 5.49 36.28 3.44
C GLN A 650 4.14 36.47 4.14
N HIS A 651 3.30 35.44 4.07
CA HIS A 651 1.95 35.37 4.63
C HIS A 651 1.89 34.15 5.57
N PRO A 652 2.43 34.26 6.80
CA PRO A 652 2.51 33.13 7.73
C PRO A 652 1.13 32.67 8.21
N ASP A 653 0.15 33.58 8.27
CA ASP A 653 -1.18 33.36 8.84
C ASP A 653 -2.27 33.02 7.80
N SER A 654 -2.03 33.29 6.51
CA SER A 654 -2.95 32.91 5.43
C SER A 654 -3.23 31.41 5.38
N GLU A 655 -4.48 31.05 5.05
CA GLU A 655 -4.81 29.70 4.62
C GLU A 655 -4.23 29.45 3.23
N ILE A 656 -3.45 28.38 3.07
CA ILE A 656 -2.81 28.02 1.80
C ILE A 656 -3.12 26.57 1.48
N THR A 657 -3.90 26.36 0.42
CA THR A 657 -4.23 25.03 -0.11
C THR A 657 -3.49 24.81 -1.41
N THR A 658 -2.74 23.72 -1.54
CA THR A 658 -1.92 23.44 -2.74
C THR A 658 -2.25 22.08 -3.35
N TYR A 659 -2.67 22.04 -4.61
CA TYR A 659 -2.97 20.79 -5.33
C TYR A 659 -2.07 20.69 -6.56
N THR A 660 -1.18 19.69 -6.60
CA THR A 660 -0.24 19.49 -7.70
C THR A 660 -0.49 18.19 -8.45
N LEU A 661 -0.33 18.21 -9.77
CA LEU A 661 -0.51 17.03 -10.63
C LEU A 661 0.80 16.66 -11.31
N GLY A 662 1.24 15.41 -11.18
CA GLY A 662 2.46 14.90 -11.82
C GLY A 662 3.76 15.56 -11.34
N CYS A 663 3.70 16.33 -10.25
CA CYS A 663 4.81 17.13 -9.75
C CYS A 663 6.05 16.28 -9.44
N PRO A 664 7.24 16.66 -9.94
CA PRO A 664 8.53 16.03 -9.59
C PRO A 664 8.94 16.36 -8.15
N ARG A 665 10.11 15.89 -7.72
CA ARG A 665 10.62 16.13 -6.35
C ARG A 665 11.45 17.40 -6.26
N VAL A 666 10.91 18.40 -5.56
CA VAL A 666 11.48 19.76 -5.50
C VAL A 666 12.57 19.91 -4.44
N PHE A 667 12.35 19.43 -3.22
CA PHE A 667 13.22 19.71 -2.07
C PHE A 667 14.05 18.51 -1.63
N ASN A 668 15.16 18.76 -0.92
CA ASN A 668 15.85 17.74 -0.14
C ASN A 668 15.01 17.29 1.07
N SER A 669 15.50 16.33 1.85
CA SER A 669 14.78 15.83 3.03
C SER A 669 14.62 16.81 4.19
N ALA A 670 15.28 17.97 4.16
CA ALA A 670 15.06 19.04 5.14
C ALA A 670 13.91 19.94 4.67
N GLY A 671 14.02 20.51 3.46
CA GLY A 671 12.99 21.36 2.86
C GLY A 671 11.64 20.68 2.70
N ALA A 672 11.61 19.39 2.36
CA ALA A 672 10.33 18.68 2.25
C ALA A 672 9.62 18.44 3.61
N LYS A 673 10.37 18.45 4.72
CA LYS A 673 9.78 18.39 6.07
C LYS A 673 9.37 19.76 6.58
N GLU A 674 10.17 20.77 6.28
CA GLU A 674 9.84 22.17 6.54
C GLU A 674 8.54 22.56 5.83
N PHE A 675 8.46 22.33 4.52
CA PHE A 675 7.27 22.59 3.71
C PHE A 675 6.03 21.88 4.28
N ASN A 676 6.09 20.57 4.51
CA ASN A 676 4.94 19.81 5.00
C ASN A 676 4.52 20.21 6.43
N ALA A 677 5.39 20.85 7.21
CA ALA A 677 5.05 21.39 8.52
C ALA A 677 4.41 22.79 8.44
N GLY A 678 4.81 23.62 7.45
CA GLY A 678 4.24 24.94 7.23
C GLY A 678 2.96 24.95 6.39
N VAL A 679 2.79 23.99 5.47
CA VAL A 679 1.62 23.86 4.58
C VAL A 679 1.13 22.40 4.60
N PRO A 680 0.32 22.02 5.62
CA PRO A 680 -0.20 20.66 5.73
C PRO A 680 -1.24 20.34 4.64
N ASP A 681 -2.02 21.33 4.19
CA ASP A 681 -3.02 21.19 3.12
C ASP A 681 -2.40 21.31 1.73
N CYS A 682 -1.41 20.44 1.49
CA CYS A 682 -0.81 20.26 0.18
C CYS A 682 -1.02 18.82 -0.28
N TRP A 683 -1.58 18.63 -1.47
CA TRP A 683 -1.89 17.33 -2.07
C TRP A 683 -1.15 17.16 -3.39
N SER A 684 -0.61 15.97 -3.60
CA SER A 684 0.22 15.66 -4.76
C SER A 684 -0.32 14.42 -5.47
N ILE A 685 -1.03 14.66 -6.58
CA ILE A 685 -1.83 13.70 -7.34
C ILE A 685 -0.96 13.05 -8.42
N ILE A 686 -0.93 11.72 -8.41
CA ILE A 686 -0.05 10.90 -9.25
C ILE A 686 -0.89 9.85 -9.98
N ASN A 687 -0.92 9.94 -11.31
CA ASN A 687 -1.64 8.99 -12.16
C ASN A 687 -0.77 7.76 -12.46
N GLY A 688 -1.27 6.59 -12.10
CA GLY A 688 -0.67 5.26 -12.23
C GLY A 688 0.84 5.23 -12.00
N THR A 689 1.55 5.13 -13.12
CA THR A 689 3.01 5.00 -13.20
C THR A 689 3.65 6.19 -13.94
N ASP A 690 3.10 7.39 -13.79
CA ASP A 690 3.73 8.64 -14.24
C ASP A 690 5.19 8.71 -13.75
N PRO A 691 6.20 8.73 -14.65
CA PRO A 691 7.61 8.79 -14.29
C PRO A 691 8.08 10.14 -13.72
N VAL A 692 7.49 11.27 -14.12
CA VAL A 692 7.94 12.62 -13.73
C VAL A 692 7.77 12.81 -12.23
N ALA A 693 6.66 12.32 -11.69
CA ALA A 693 6.42 12.19 -10.25
C ALA A 693 7.52 11.43 -9.47
N TRP A 694 8.35 10.61 -10.11
CA TRP A 694 9.38 9.80 -9.44
C TRP A 694 10.78 10.40 -9.47
N ILE A 695 11.01 11.45 -10.23
CA ILE A 695 12.31 12.06 -10.44
C ILE A 695 12.39 13.45 -9.79
N PRO A 696 13.59 13.93 -9.45
CA PRO A 696 14.80 13.14 -9.20
C PRO A 696 14.68 12.19 -7.97
N LYS A 697 15.42 11.07 -7.97
CA LYS A 697 15.31 10.01 -6.94
C LYS A 697 16.27 10.17 -5.77
N TRP A 698 17.52 10.52 -6.06
CA TRP A 698 18.60 10.69 -5.10
C TRP A 698 18.59 12.12 -4.56
N GLY A 699 18.93 12.34 -3.29
CA GLY A 699 18.87 13.66 -2.63
C GLY A 699 17.46 14.19 -2.33
N PHE A 700 16.54 14.16 -3.30
CA PHE A 700 15.25 14.85 -3.27
C PHE A 700 14.10 14.04 -2.65
N LYS A 701 13.03 14.75 -2.27
CA LYS A 701 11.80 14.27 -1.62
C LYS A 701 10.59 15.03 -2.19
N ARG A 702 9.45 14.35 -2.20
CA ARG A 702 8.14 14.93 -2.54
C ARG A 702 7.62 15.70 -1.33
N VAL A 703 6.91 16.80 -1.59
CA VAL A 703 6.09 17.51 -0.61
C VAL A 703 4.62 17.18 -0.77
N GLY A 704 3.82 17.50 0.25
CA GLY A 704 2.39 17.25 0.28
C GLY A 704 2.02 15.79 0.54
N GLN A 705 0.76 15.63 0.93
CA GLN A 705 0.05 14.39 1.10
C GLN A 705 -0.15 13.73 -0.26
N ARG A 706 0.14 12.44 -0.35
CA ARG A 706 0.18 11.73 -1.63
C ARG A 706 -1.20 11.22 -2.01
N VAL A 707 -1.63 11.49 -3.24
CA VAL A 707 -2.85 10.90 -3.82
C VAL A 707 -2.43 10.07 -5.03
N ASN A 708 -2.82 8.80 -5.03
CA ASN A 708 -2.58 7.88 -6.14
C ASN A 708 -3.90 7.56 -6.82
N LEU A 709 -3.93 7.80 -8.13
CA LEU A 709 -5.05 7.48 -9.00
C LEU A 709 -4.53 6.54 -10.11
N ASP A 710 -5.37 5.75 -10.77
CA ASP A 710 -4.98 5.01 -11.98
C ASP A 710 -6.11 4.89 -13.02
N ALA A 711 -5.76 4.43 -14.22
CA ALA A 711 -6.69 4.26 -15.33
C ALA A 711 -7.68 3.08 -15.14
N ALA A 712 -7.57 2.30 -14.07
CA ALA A 712 -8.62 1.36 -13.65
C ALA A 712 -9.66 2.04 -12.74
N GLY A 713 -9.45 3.32 -12.39
CA GLY A 713 -10.26 4.12 -11.50
C GLY A 713 -10.10 3.72 -10.03
N ASN A 714 -8.89 3.31 -9.62
CA ASN A 714 -8.55 3.14 -8.20
C ASN A 714 -8.00 4.45 -7.63
N LEU A 715 -8.57 4.91 -6.51
CA LEU A 715 -8.08 6.07 -5.76
C LEU A 715 -7.51 5.60 -4.40
N VAL A 716 -6.28 5.99 -4.09
CA VAL A 716 -5.60 5.67 -2.83
C VAL A 716 -4.91 6.91 -2.29
N LEU A 717 -5.46 7.46 -1.22
CA LEU A 717 -4.91 8.58 -0.49
C LEU A 717 -3.84 8.09 0.52
N ARG A 718 -2.90 8.97 0.83
CA ARG A 718 -1.80 8.79 1.81
C ARG A 718 -1.28 7.32 1.92
N PRO A 719 -0.97 6.64 0.80
CA PRO A 719 -0.79 5.18 0.76
C PRO A 719 0.34 4.67 1.66
N THR A 720 0.09 3.56 2.37
CA THR A 720 1.10 2.87 3.19
C THR A 720 2.23 2.30 2.33
N TYR A 721 3.34 1.88 2.94
CA TYR A 721 4.44 1.31 2.15
C TYR A 721 4.05 0.06 1.35
N PHE A 722 3.20 -0.81 1.91
CA PHE A 722 2.74 -1.99 1.20
C PHE A 722 1.78 -1.63 0.06
N GLU A 723 0.86 -0.68 0.26
CA GLU A 723 -0.03 -0.16 -0.78
C GLU A 723 0.73 0.54 -1.91
N LEU A 724 1.69 1.43 -1.60
CA LEU A 724 2.64 2.01 -2.56
C LEU A 724 3.27 0.89 -3.42
N SER A 725 3.72 -0.18 -2.77
CA SER A 725 4.36 -1.31 -3.42
C SER A 725 3.42 -2.19 -4.28
N VAL A 726 2.11 -1.96 -4.17
CA VAL A 726 1.07 -2.58 -5.00
C VAL A 726 0.77 -1.70 -6.22
N VAL A 727 0.40 -0.44 -5.97
CA VAL A 727 -0.08 0.53 -6.96
C VAL A 727 1.01 0.96 -7.95
N GLN A 728 2.30 0.86 -7.57
CA GLN A 728 3.39 1.49 -8.34
C GLN A 728 4.39 0.47 -8.86
N ARG A 729 4.23 0.06 -10.13
CA ARG A 729 5.18 -0.82 -10.81
C ARG A 729 5.31 -0.49 -12.29
N GLY A 730 6.52 -0.09 -12.69
CA GLY A 730 6.83 0.38 -14.04
C GLY A 730 6.88 1.90 -14.14
N ALA A 731 7.11 2.38 -15.35
CA ALA A 731 7.03 3.78 -15.76
C ALA A 731 6.28 3.81 -17.10
N ASN A 732 5.30 4.71 -17.24
CA ASN A 732 4.61 4.92 -18.51
C ASN A 732 4.47 6.43 -18.72
N PRO A 733 5.23 7.03 -19.67
CA PRO A 733 5.18 8.46 -19.93
C PRO A 733 3.77 8.96 -20.26
N LYS A 734 2.92 8.14 -20.92
CA LYS A 734 1.52 8.51 -21.22
C LYS A 734 0.68 8.81 -19.98
N HIS A 735 0.99 8.22 -18.82
CA HIS A 735 0.28 8.50 -17.57
C HIS A 735 0.54 9.92 -17.04
N HIS A 736 1.61 10.59 -17.51
CA HIS A 736 1.90 11.99 -17.17
C HIS A 736 1.03 13.01 -17.93
N MET A 737 0.31 12.61 -18.99
CA MET A 737 -0.48 13.55 -19.77
C MET A 737 -1.74 14.00 -19.01
N THR A 738 -2.07 15.30 -19.07
CA THR A 738 -3.27 15.86 -18.42
C THR A 738 -4.56 15.15 -18.86
N GLY A 739 -4.70 14.80 -20.14
CA GLY A 739 -5.82 13.98 -20.62
C GLY A 739 -5.88 12.58 -19.99
N ALA A 740 -4.74 11.96 -19.66
CA ALA A 740 -4.71 10.69 -18.95
C ALA A 740 -5.10 10.85 -17.47
N TYR A 741 -4.80 12.00 -16.85
CA TYR A 741 -5.32 12.35 -15.52
C TYR A 741 -6.85 12.51 -15.53
N ALA A 742 -7.38 13.24 -16.52
CA ALA A 742 -8.82 13.42 -16.70
C ALA A 742 -9.56 12.09 -16.86
N LEU A 743 -9.09 11.22 -17.76
CA LEU A 743 -9.70 9.90 -18.00
C LEU A 743 -9.65 9.01 -16.75
N SER A 744 -8.57 9.03 -15.97
CA SER A 744 -8.51 8.28 -14.71
C SER A 744 -9.48 8.84 -13.66
N LEU A 745 -9.67 10.16 -13.57
CA LEU A 745 -10.63 10.79 -12.65
C LEU A 745 -12.07 10.44 -13.05
N ALA A 746 -12.38 10.53 -14.35
CA ALA A 746 -13.66 10.11 -14.91
C ALA A 746 -13.95 8.63 -14.66
N THR A 747 -12.95 7.76 -14.86
CA THR A 747 -13.08 6.31 -14.59
C THR A 747 -13.32 6.03 -13.10
N PHE A 748 -12.66 6.77 -12.20
CA PHE A 748 -12.93 6.68 -10.77
C PHE A 748 -14.38 7.06 -10.41
N MET A 749 -14.92 8.14 -11.00
CA MET A 749 -16.31 8.54 -10.77
C MET A 749 -17.31 7.55 -11.37
N LYS A 750 -17.09 7.09 -12.62
CA LYS A 750 -17.92 6.08 -13.29
C LYS A 750 -17.96 4.76 -12.51
N ASN A 751 -16.82 4.33 -11.95
CA ASN A 751 -16.73 3.14 -11.10
C ASN A 751 -17.66 3.18 -9.87
N GLN A 752 -18.12 4.36 -9.41
CA GLN A 752 -19.02 4.46 -8.25
C GLN A 752 -20.45 3.96 -8.53
N PHE A 753 -20.84 3.84 -9.80
CA PHE A 753 -22.10 3.22 -10.22
C PHE A 753 -21.93 1.73 -10.58
N SER A 754 -20.70 1.22 -10.62
CA SER A 754 -20.42 -0.20 -10.88
C SER A 754 -20.63 -1.05 -9.62
N ALA A 755 -21.47 -2.08 -9.71
CA ALA A 755 -21.78 -3.00 -8.61
C ALA A 755 -20.55 -3.65 -7.93
N SER A 756 -19.41 -3.77 -8.64
CA SER A 756 -18.18 -4.34 -8.10
C SER A 756 -17.16 -3.29 -7.61
N ARG A 757 -17.13 -2.07 -8.15
CA ARG A 757 -16.03 -1.10 -7.91
C ARG A 757 -16.37 0.10 -7.03
N TRP A 758 -17.63 0.29 -6.68
CA TRP A 758 -18.07 1.40 -5.82
C TRP A 758 -17.40 1.43 -4.43
N LEU A 759 -17.24 2.63 -3.89
CA LEU A 759 -16.91 2.90 -2.49
C LEU A 759 -18.21 3.15 -1.69
N PRO A 760 -18.26 2.84 -0.37
CA PRO A 760 -19.39 3.19 0.48
C PRO A 760 -19.81 4.66 0.35
N GLY A 761 -21.06 4.93 -0.03
CA GLY A 761 -21.58 6.28 -0.30
C GLY A 761 -21.12 6.93 -1.62
N GLY A 762 -20.27 6.27 -2.42
CA GLY A 762 -19.64 6.85 -3.60
C GLY A 762 -20.62 7.34 -4.68
N ALA A 763 -21.71 6.61 -4.93
CA ALA A 763 -22.73 7.04 -5.90
C ALA A 763 -23.46 8.33 -5.47
N GLN A 764 -23.71 8.50 -4.17
CA GLN A 764 -24.27 9.73 -3.60
C GLN A 764 -23.25 10.88 -3.67
N GLY A 765 -21.99 10.58 -3.37
CA GLY A 765 -20.87 11.52 -3.49
C GLY A 765 -20.66 12.05 -4.91
N VAL A 766 -20.71 11.17 -5.92
CA VAL A 766 -20.65 11.59 -7.33
C VAL A 766 -21.89 12.39 -7.71
N THR A 767 -23.09 12.02 -7.24
CA THR A 767 -24.32 12.80 -7.48
C THR A 767 -24.22 14.21 -6.91
N ALA A 768 -23.73 14.35 -5.67
CA ALA A 768 -23.48 15.64 -5.03
C ALA A 768 -22.43 16.46 -5.78
N LEU A 769 -21.34 15.82 -6.23
CA LEU A 769 -20.29 16.45 -7.02
C LEU A 769 -20.81 16.95 -8.38
N THR A 770 -21.62 16.16 -9.11
CA THR A 770 -22.25 16.60 -10.37
C THR A 770 -23.32 17.67 -10.17
N SER A 771 -23.85 17.82 -8.95
CA SER A 771 -24.77 18.92 -8.60
C SER A 771 -24.02 20.20 -8.20
N ALA A 772 -22.78 20.07 -7.69
CA ALA A 772 -21.94 21.19 -7.27
C ALA A 772 -21.10 21.79 -8.41
N MET A 773 -20.80 21.03 -9.46
CA MET A 773 -20.04 21.50 -10.63
C MET A 773 -20.29 20.62 -11.88
N ASP A 774 -20.16 21.21 -13.08
CA ASP A 774 -20.11 20.42 -14.32
C ASP A 774 -18.77 19.66 -14.42
N VAL A 775 -18.80 18.38 -14.07
CA VAL A 775 -17.64 17.49 -14.12
C VAL A 775 -17.12 17.29 -15.54
N GLY A 776 -17.97 17.36 -16.57
CA GLY A 776 -17.60 17.18 -17.97
C GLY A 776 -16.75 18.32 -18.49
N THR A 777 -17.23 19.55 -18.36
CA THR A 777 -16.48 20.77 -18.73
C THR A 777 -15.17 20.87 -17.94
N ASN A 778 -15.20 20.61 -16.63
CA ASN A 778 -14.00 20.71 -15.79
C ASN A 778 -12.91 19.67 -16.10
N LEU A 779 -13.27 18.51 -16.65
CA LEU A 779 -12.29 17.53 -17.16
C LEU A 779 -11.99 17.67 -18.66
N VAL A 780 -12.81 18.44 -19.40
CA VAL A 780 -12.84 18.55 -20.86
C VAL A 780 -13.13 17.17 -21.51
N LEU A 781 -14.15 16.50 -20.98
CA LEU A 781 -14.60 15.17 -21.41
C LEU A 781 -16.09 15.16 -21.74
N THR A 782 -16.47 14.43 -22.80
CA THR A 782 -17.86 14.07 -23.08
C THR A 782 -18.33 12.92 -22.17
N ASN A 783 -19.64 12.63 -22.16
CA ASN A 783 -20.24 11.49 -21.46
C ASN A 783 -20.03 11.51 -19.93
N MET A 784 -19.98 12.70 -19.34
CA MET A 784 -19.75 12.94 -17.91
C MET A 784 -20.98 13.43 -17.13
N SER A 785 -22.15 13.54 -17.78
CA SER A 785 -23.41 13.79 -17.07
C SER A 785 -23.73 12.64 -16.11
N LEU A 786 -24.55 12.91 -15.10
CA LEU A 786 -24.91 11.90 -14.09
C LEU A 786 -25.50 10.62 -14.71
N ASP A 787 -26.28 10.74 -15.79
CA ASP A 787 -26.89 9.59 -16.47
C ASP A 787 -25.90 8.87 -17.40
N ALA A 788 -25.01 9.60 -18.08
CA ALA A 788 -23.93 8.98 -18.85
C ALA A 788 -22.90 8.26 -17.94
N LEU A 789 -22.71 8.73 -16.70
CA LEU A 789 -21.89 8.04 -15.70
C LEU A 789 -22.55 6.74 -15.21
N LYS A 790 -23.88 6.71 -15.06
CA LYS A 790 -24.65 5.48 -14.73
C LYS A 790 -24.64 4.45 -15.86
N ASP A 791 -24.75 4.89 -17.11
CA ASP A 791 -24.79 3.98 -18.28
C ASP A 791 -23.42 3.32 -18.53
N PRO A 792 -23.26 1.99 -18.41
CA PRO A 792 -21.99 1.33 -18.66
C PRO A 792 -21.50 1.40 -20.12
N ALA A 793 -22.37 1.66 -21.10
CA ALA A 793 -22.02 1.72 -22.52
C ALA A 793 -21.34 3.05 -22.90
N LEU A 794 -21.70 4.16 -22.24
CA LEU A 794 -21.16 5.50 -22.52
C LEU A 794 -19.82 5.71 -21.82
N LEU A 795 -18.71 5.58 -22.56
CA LEU A 795 -17.37 5.84 -22.04
C LEU A 795 -17.01 7.34 -22.10
N PRO A 796 -16.32 7.88 -21.09
CA PRO A 796 -15.77 9.24 -21.15
C PRO A 796 -14.73 9.37 -22.28
N GLU A 797 -14.91 10.35 -23.17
CA GLU A 797 -13.98 10.64 -24.26
C GLU A 797 -13.49 12.08 -24.20
N SER A 798 -12.28 12.35 -24.69
CA SER A 798 -11.73 13.71 -24.73
C SER A 798 -12.37 14.50 -25.87
N ILE A 799 -12.97 15.65 -25.54
CA ILE A 799 -13.65 16.53 -26.50
C ILE A 799 -12.68 16.94 -27.63
N GLU A 800 -11.50 17.43 -27.26
CA GLU A 800 -10.45 17.85 -28.20
C GLU A 800 -9.99 16.71 -29.10
N ALA A 801 -9.88 15.48 -28.57
CA ALA A 801 -9.50 14.31 -29.36
C ALA A 801 -10.61 13.87 -30.32
N LEU A 802 -11.88 13.99 -29.91
CA LEU A 802 -13.05 13.72 -30.75
C LEU A 802 -13.14 14.72 -31.90
N GLU A 803 -13.04 16.02 -31.61
CA GLU A 803 -13.05 17.09 -32.61
C GLU A 803 -11.88 16.94 -33.59
N ALA A 804 -10.66 16.65 -33.10
CA ALA A 804 -9.50 16.41 -33.97
C ALA A 804 -9.68 15.17 -34.88
N LYS A 805 -10.31 14.11 -34.37
CA LYS A 805 -10.65 12.92 -35.18
C LYS A 805 -11.68 13.25 -36.26
N GLN A 806 -12.76 13.95 -35.90
CA GLN A 806 -13.80 14.39 -36.83
C GLN A 806 -13.23 15.32 -37.92
N ALA A 807 -12.39 16.29 -37.56
CA ALA A 807 -11.71 17.17 -38.51
C ALA A 807 -10.80 16.39 -39.48
N LYS A 808 -10.07 15.38 -38.99
CA LYS A 808 -9.23 14.52 -39.83
C LYS A 808 -10.05 13.63 -40.77
N GLU A 809 -11.19 13.11 -40.32
CA GLU A 809 -12.12 12.35 -41.15
C GLU A 809 -12.81 13.23 -42.20
N ALA A 810 -13.20 14.46 -41.86
CA ALA A 810 -13.73 15.45 -42.79
C ALA A 810 -12.69 15.86 -43.85
N SER A 811 -11.45 16.13 -43.44
CA SER A 811 -10.33 16.39 -44.34
C SER A 811 -10.06 15.21 -45.29
N LYS A 812 -10.08 13.97 -44.79
CA LYS A 812 -9.92 12.76 -45.62
C LYS A 812 -11.08 12.58 -46.61
N LYS A 813 -12.32 12.87 -46.20
CA LYS A 813 -13.49 12.86 -47.10
C LYS A 813 -13.39 13.95 -48.18
N ALA A 814 -12.97 15.17 -47.81
CA ALA A 814 -12.76 16.27 -48.75
C ALA A 814 -11.64 15.95 -49.78
N ALA A 815 -10.53 15.36 -49.32
CA ALA A 815 -9.45 14.91 -50.20
C ALA A 815 -9.88 13.78 -51.15
N ALA A 816 -10.78 12.89 -50.73
CA ALA A 816 -11.36 11.84 -51.56
C ALA A 816 -12.46 12.35 -52.53
N ALA A 817 -13.08 13.49 -52.23
CA ALA A 817 -14.10 14.13 -53.06
C ALA A 817 -13.54 15.18 -54.03
N ALA A 818 -12.24 15.51 -53.93
CA ALA A 818 -11.58 16.41 -54.88
C ALA A 818 -11.50 15.74 -56.26
N PRO A 819 -11.97 16.40 -57.34
CA PRO A 819 -11.92 15.82 -58.67
C PRO A 819 -10.47 15.61 -59.09
N ALA A 820 -10.16 14.42 -59.64
CA ALA A 820 -8.84 14.13 -60.19
C ALA A 820 -8.53 15.17 -61.28
N ARG A 821 -7.47 15.97 -61.07
CA ARG A 821 -7.00 16.95 -62.07
C ARG A 821 -6.73 16.21 -63.39
N SER A 822 -7.60 16.41 -64.37
CA SER A 822 -7.36 15.98 -65.74
C SER A 822 -6.05 16.61 -66.21
N LYS A 823 -5.06 15.80 -66.57
CA LYS A 823 -3.89 16.27 -67.29
C LYS A 823 -4.34 16.76 -68.67
N SER A 824 -4.62 18.06 -68.78
CA SER A 824 -4.86 18.72 -70.06
C SER A 824 -3.58 18.67 -70.88
N ILE A 825 -3.57 17.84 -71.91
CA ILE A 825 -2.57 17.88 -72.98
C ILE A 825 -2.79 19.17 -73.76
N GLY A 826 -1.73 19.98 -73.93
CA GLY A 826 -1.74 21.18 -74.75
C GLY A 826 -0.46 21.25 -75.58
N CYS A 827 -0.61 21.36 -76.90
CA CYS A 827 0.49 21.38 -77.87
C CYS A 827 0.85 22.80 -78.33
N CYS A 828 2.03 22.91 -78.98
CA CYS A 828 2.57 24.07 -79.74
C CYS A 828 3.00 25.29 -78.90
N GLY A 829 4.12 25.97 -79.17
CA GLY A 829 5.26 25.75 -80.09
C GLY A 829 6.55 26.34 -79.46
N ALA A 830 7.73 26.32 -80.08
CA ALA A 830 8.08 26.07 -81.49
C ALA A 830 9.32 25.15 -81.60
#